data_AF-A0A3M7NCD1-F1
#
_entry.id   AF-A0A3M7NCD1-F1
#
_cell.length_a   1.000
_cell.length_b   1.000
_cell.length_c   1.000
_cell.angle_alpha   90.00
_cell.angle_beta   90.00
_cell.angle_gamma   90.00
#
_symmetry.space_group_name_H-M   'P 1'
#
loop_
_entity.id
_entity.type
_entity.pdbx_description
1 polymer ?
#
loop_
_entity_poly.entity_id
_entity_poly.type
_entity_poly.pdbx_seq_one_letter_code
_entity_poly.pdbx_strand_id
1 'polypeptide(L)'
;MNGIIHNCTHDDSDSVTVRLTEDKMFIAIFNYIENLFGKIKPKKLFFMAIDGVAPRAKMNQQRARRFRTALDAEKAREKAIKEGLEMPKEDPFDSNCITPGTEFMAKLTEQLKYFISKKVSEDTDWQGVEVVLSGHDVPGEGEHKIMEYIRQAKAQPGYDPNVRHCLYGLDADLIMLGLLSHDPHFCLLREEVTFGRAQTKKHKELEHQNFYLMHLCIVREYLELEFQELQQPGALEFAYDMERIIDDFILMAFFVGNDFLPNLPNLHINEGALALMFQKYKEILPTLGGYINEHGVINLSRLAVLLDNLSVVEERSFEAEFQDKNWIAAKRNGQQEDDEQALELGRVPTRITSDQKKIFEQVKQYCSLHTNNRPDTRQPLDLPHTLPARDRKFVQQLATNLSLQWSTKEDEDGNRFIQLTFPAVDNETDSSEDDEAAVATARVLRRYQNAKVEHATAEEAQLQMKQKYDQNFQAWKDKYYKSKFEWGLENEEEMRKLTENYVQGLQWVLFYYYRGVASWPWFYQYHYSPMISDVKKGLAADINFQLGQPFHPYEQLMGVLPDRSKKIVPVVYHELMTSPDSPIIDFYPREFQLDMNGKKMEWEAVVKIPFINEKRLLAAMAPKNALLSEDEKKRNDFGVSLKFTYSPDVDYIYPSSLIGIFSDLPHCHCVQNTFELPTMDGLEPYVGLVDGVKLGEYALAGFPSLKTLPFTASLGFHGVNVFQQDSRNESMVVALSDTERRTKVEYAKTLLNQRVFVGYPFLQEAKVVKVQDELFDWVLPEGETVPQSTEHGSSDIDRFHKKADSLENHYSKRLAMLCGDIESLVHVEMLKGLKKLDDGSTVKEYAVMPGLETIYATQMLVQNVMSEDERFIETAALPIEEEFPVDTRAFFLGDYAFGRPVCVVGHQNGKAKCLVATSQARQADFGLRLAQQAERLSPYTPSFVVARDLRLNALALAKITSSYTVKIDDARVNLGLNLKFEAKKQKVLGYSRKSGSGWEFSRPAVALITNYMTKFPDFIAAIHSNPQGDMLVPTQLFPNLDEAQAKARIKEIQTWLKEIQSASFERVPLEAEQLDSDVVRLIEQAADQASASEPPTINKTLNGIPRSALLKPSDAQWRLQSQKFAIGERIIYVADSGKVPIASKGTVVGLTQTTRETWLDIVFDISFMSGTSLGAMVCLVSMVTAISNRQLRLLL
;
A
#
# COMPACT_ATOMS: atom_id res chain seq x y z
N MET A 1 -6.49 -15.46 -0.30
CA MET A 1 -5.62 -16.39 0.46
C MET A 1 -4.21 -16.48 -0.10
N ASN A 2 -4.01 -16.47 -1.42
CA ASN A 2 -2.70 -16.70 -2.04
C ASN A 2 -1.59 -15.77 -1.53
N GLY A 3 -1.85 -14.48 -1.33
CA GLY A 3 -0.89 -13.55 -0.71
C GLY A 3 -0.45 -13.98 0.71
N ILE A 4 -1.37 -14.50 1.52
CA ILE A 4 -1.07 -15.04 2.87
C ILE A 4 -0.16 -16.26 2.75
N ILE A 5 -0.48 -17.19 1.84
CA ILE A 5 0.30 -18.42 1.63
C ILE A 5 1.73 -18.06 1.20
N HIS A 6 1.90 -17.09 0.29
CA HIS A 6 3.22 -16.61 -0.10
C HIS A 6 3.99 -16.04 1.10
N ASN A 7 3.41 -15.06 1.81
CA ASN A 7 4.04 -14.41 2.97
C ASN A 7 4.41 -15.38 4.10
N CYS A 8 3.63 -16.44 4.31
CA CYS A 8 3.87 -17.42 5.37
C CYS A 8 4.82 -18.57 4.98
N THR A 9 5.21 -18.69 3.71
CA THR A 9 6.04 -19.80 3.21
C THR A 9 7.45 -19.38 2.80
N HIS A 10 7.65 -18.13 2.36
CA HIS A 10 8.97 -17.59 1.97
C HIS A 10 8.96 -16.06 2.00
N ASP A 11 10.04 -15.45 2.48
CA ASP A 11 10.28 -14.00 2.37
C ASP A 11 11.20 -13.70 1.18
N ASP A 12 10.97 -12.58 0.48
CA ASP A 12 11.89 -12.06 -0.56
C ASP A 12 13.31 -11.79 -0.04
N SER A 13 13.47 -11.72 1.29
CA SER A 13 14.74 -11.51 1.98
C SER A 13 15.39 -12.81 2.50
N ASP A 14 14.74 -13.96 2.32
CA ASP A 14 15.27 -15.22 2.82
C ASP A 14 16.59 -15.54 2.16
N SER A 15 17.64 -15.59 2.98
CA SER A 15 18.90 -16.17 2.56
C SER A 15 18.65 -17.61 2.11
N VAL A 16 19.30 -18.04 1.03
CA VAL A 16 19.19 -19.38 0.42
C VAL A 16 19.44 -20.55 1.41
N THR A 17 19.82 -20.24 2.64
CA THR A 17 20.14 -21.14 3.76
C THR A 17 19.00 -21.37 4.76
N VAL A 18 17.92 -20.56 4.78
CA VAL A 18 16.80 -20.78 5.72
C VAL A 18 15.89 -21.90 5.20
N ARG A 19 15.42 -22.78 6.09
CA ARG A 19 14.47 -23.87 5.80
C ARG A 19 13.34 -23.81 6.81
N LEU A 20 12.11 -23.70 6.32
CA LEU A 20 10.89 -23.82 7.13
C LEU A 20 10.22 -25.16 6.81
N THR A 21 9.70 -25.85 7.83
CA THR A 21 8.93 -27.08 7.63
C THR A 21 7.48 -26.76 7.28
N GLU A 22 6.80 -27.64 6.53
CA GLU A 22 5.38 -27.44 6.15
C GLU A 22 4.49 -27.16 7.38
N ASP A 23 4.71 -27.86 8.50
CA ASP A 23 3.95 -27.65 9.74
C ASP A 23 4.04 -26.21 10.26
N LYS A 24 5.24 -25.61 10.22
CA LYS A 24 5.44 -24.22 10.62
C LYS A 24 4.76 -23.25 9.66
N MET A 25 4.77 -23.56 8.36
CA MET A 25 4.05 -22.77 7.35
C MET A 25 2.54 -22.79 7.60
N PHE A 26 1.96 -23.96 7.88
CA PHE A 26 0.52 -24.09 8.15
C PHE A 26 0.10 -23.35 9.42
N ILE A 27 0.88 -23.45 10.50
CA ILE A 27 0.64 -22.69 11.74
C ILE A 27 0.71 -21.18 11.48
N ALA A 28 1.69 -20.72 10.71
CA ALA A 28 1.78 -19.30 10.34
C ALA A 28 0.54 -18.83 9.55
N ILE A 29 0.06 -19.64 8.59
CA ILE A 29 -1.17 -19.36 7.83
C ILE A 29 -2.39 -19.27 8.77
N PHE A 30 -2.56 -20.20 9.70
CA PHE A 30 -3.67 -20.19 10.66
C PHE A 30 -3.66 -18.94 11.53
N ASN A 31 -2.49 -18.58 12.09
CA ASN A 31 -2.31 -17.39 12.89
C ASN A 31 -2.62 -16.11 12.09
N TYR A 32 -2.27 -16.11 10.79
CA TYR A 32 -2.59 -15.01 9.89
C TYR A 32 -4.11 -14.86 9.69
N ILE A 33 -4.81 -15.95 9.34
CA ILE A 33 -6.27 -15.95 9.14
C ILE A 33 -6.99 -15.50 10.42
N GLU A 34 -6.60 -16.06 11.56
CA GLU A 34 -7.19 -15.71 12.86
C GLU A 34 -6.97 -14.24 13.21
N ASN A 35 -5.77 -13.70 12.94
CA ASN A 35 -5.49 -12.28 13.17
C ASN A 35 -6.37 -11.37 12.30
N LEU A 36 -6.56 -11.71 11.02
CA LEU A 36 -7.46 -10.97 10.14
C LEU A 36 -8.92 -11.03 10.62
N PHE A 37 -9.39 -12.23 10.97
CA PHE A 37 -10.74 -12.44 11.50
C PHE A 37 -10.95 -11.64 12.79
N GLY A 38 -10.00 -11.67 13.72
CA GLY A 38 -10.06 -10.93 14.99
C GLY A 38 -10.04 -9.40 14.82
N LYS A 39 -9.41 -8.88 13.76
CA LYS A 39 -9.41 -7.44 13.42
C LYS A 39 -10.73 -6.98 12.80
N ILE A 40 -11.31 -7.75 11.89
CA ILE A 40 -12.51 -7.36 11.13
C ILE A 40 -13.81 -7.78 11.84
N LYS A 41 -13.84 -8.94 12.49
CA LYS A 41 -15.00 -9.54 13.18
C LYS A 41 -16.28 -9.56 12.32
N PRO A 42 -16.29 -10.31 11.20
CA PRO A 42 -17.46 -10.42 10.34
C PRO A 42 -18.69 -10.93 11.12
N LYS A 43 -19.90 -10.55 10.67
CA LYS A 43 -21.16 -10.84 11.39
C LYS A 43 -22.12 -11.79 10.68
N LYS A 44 -21.94 -12.00 9.37
CA LYS A 44 -22.81 -12.85 8.56
C LYS A 44 -22.01 -13.93 7.83
N LEU A 45 -21.00 -13.51 7.07
CA LEU A 45 -20.21 -14.39 6.21
C LEU A 45 -18.71 -14.14 6.38
N PHE A 46 -17.92 -15.21 6.41
CA PHE A 46 -16.47 -15.18 6.26
C PHE A 46 -16.07 -16.10 5.10
N PHE A 47 -15.72 -15.49 3.95
CA PHE A 47 -15.42 -16.21 2.71
C PHE A 47 -13.91 -16.28 2.47
N MET A 48 -13.34 -17.48 2.51
CA MET A 48 -11.93 -17.75 2.19
C MET A 48 -11.82 -18.38 0.81
N ALA A 49 -11.18 -17.68 -0.12
CA ALA A 49 -10.94 -18.16 -1.48
C ALA A 49 -9.45 -18.35 -1.76
N ILE A 50 -9.10 -19.54 -2.28
CA ILE A 50 -7.78 -19.92 -2.78
C ILE A 50 -7.88 -20.04 -4.30
N ASP A 51 -6.84 -19.62 -5.02
CA ASP A 51 -6.81 -19.74 -6.48
C ASP A 51 -6.88 -21.21 -6.90
N GLY A 52 -7.85 -21.51 -7.76
CA GLY A 52 -7.94 -22.76 -8.49
C GLY A 52 -7.37 -22.65 -9.89
N VAL A 53 -7.86 -23.49 -10.79
CA VAL A 53 -7.48 -23.45 -12.20
C VAL A 53 -7.93 -22.12 -12.81
N ALA A 54 -6.99 -21.36 -13.38
CA ALA A 54 -7.25 -20.05 -13.98
C ALA A 54 -7.63 -20.19 -15.47
N PRO A 55 -8.36 -19.21 -16.04
CA PRO A 55 -8.62 -19.18 -17.47
C PRO A 55 -7.32 -19.04 -18.27
N ARG A 56 -7.31 -19.51 -19.52
CA ARG A 56 -6.12 -19.52 -20.38
C ARG A 56 -5.55 -18.12 -20.62
N ALA A 57 -6.40 -17.10 -20.59
CA ALA A 57 -6.00 -15.69 -20.62
C ALA A 57 -4.93 -15.35 -19.57
N LYS A 58 -5.03 -15.93 -18.35
CA LYS A 58 -4.08 -15.69 -17.26
C LYS A 58 -2.92 -16.69 -17.23
N MET A 59 -3.10 -17.88 -17.80
CA MET A 59 -2.08 -18.94 -17.76
C MET A 59 -0.72 -18.50 -18.31
N ASN A 60 -0.70 -17.67 -19.35
CA ASN A 60 0.57 -17.18 -19.93
C ASN A 60 1.34 -16.28 -18.96
N GLN A 61 0.62 -15.39 -18.26
CA GLN A 61 1.20 -14.51 -17.23
C GLN A 61 1.69 -15.33 -16.03
N GLN A 62 0.92 -16.33 -15.59
CA GLN A 62 1.35 -17.25 -14.54
C GLN A 62 2.60 -18.02 -14.96
N ARG A 63 2.61 -18.59 -16.16
CA ARG A 63 3.76 -19.32 -16.70
C ARG A 63 5.01 -18.46 -16.77
N ALA A 64 4.92 -17.24 -17.29
CA ALA A 64 6.03 -16.29 -17.31
C ALA A 64 6.62 -16.06 -15.91
N ARG A 65 5.76 -15.84 -14.89
CA ARG A 65 6.19 -15.74 -13.49
C ARG A 65 6.89 -17.00 -12.99
N ARG A 66 6.30 -18.18 -13.20
CA ARG A 66 6.86 -19.47 -12.70
C ARG A 66 8.23 -19.78 -13.33
N PHE A 67 8.40 -19.53 -14.62
CA PHE A 67 9.68 -19.67 -15.31
C PHE A 67 10.73 -18.70 -14.77
N ARG A 68 10.33 -17.45 -14.51
CA ARG A 68 11.21 -16.44 -13.91
C ARG A 68 11.65 -16.82 -12.51
N THR A 69 10.71 -17.14 -11.62
CA THR A 69 10.98 -17.53 -10.23
C THR A 69 11.94 -18.71 -10.17
N ALA A 70 11.75 -19.74 -11.00
CA ALA A 70 12.64 -20.89 -11.04
C ALA A 70 14.06 -20.53 -11.51
N LEU A 71 14.18 -19.66 -12.53
CA LEU A 71 15.48 -19.21 -13.03
C LEU A 71 16.22 -18.34 -12.00
N ASP A 72 15.51 -17.44 -11.32
CA ASP A 72 16.09 -16.56 -10.31
C ASP A 72 16.54 -17.35 -9.07
N ALA A 73 15.76 -18.35 -8.64
CA ALA A 73 16.13 -19.25 -7.56
C ALA A 73 17.40 -20.08 -7.90
N GLU A 74 17.51 -20.57 -9.13
CA GLU A 74 18.71 -21.27 -9.62
C GLU A 74 19.93 -20.35 -9.60
N LYS A 75 19.83 -19.15 -10.18
CA LYS A 75 20.91 -18.14 -10.19
C LYS A 75 21.33 -17.72 -8.78
N ALA A 76 20.36 -17.51 -7.87
CA ALA A 76 20.65 -17.17 -6.48
C ALA A 76 21.42 -18.29 -5.77
N ARG A 77 21.05 -19.55 -6.01
CA ARG A 77 21.76 -20.72 -5.49
C ARG A 77 23.18 -20.83 -6.05
N GLU A 78 23.36 -20.68 -7.37
CA GLU A 78 24.68 -20.71 -8.00
C GLU A 78 25.59 -19.60 -7.48
N LYS A 79 25.04 -18.39 -7.29
CA LYS A 79 25.74 -17.26 -6.69
C LYS A 79 26.17 -17.56 -5.26
N ALA A 80 25.29 -18.13 -4.44
CA ALA A 80 25.62 -18.49 -3.05
C ALA A 80 26.74 -19.55 -2.98
N ILE A 81 26.71 -20.55 -3.86
CA ILE A 81 27.77 -21.57 -3.97
C ILE A 81 29.09 -20.92 -4.39
N LYS A 82 29.06 -20.00 -5.37
CA LYS A 82 30.24 -19.27 -5.83
C LYS A 82 30.84 -18.36 -4.75
N GLU A 83 29.99 -17.83 -3.86
CA GLU A 83 30.38 -17.03 -2.70
C GLU A 83 30.84 -17.88 -1.49
N GLY A 84 30.83 -19.22 -1.61
CA GLY A 84 31.35 -20.14 -0.60
C GLY A 84 30.41 -20.39 0.59
N LEU A 85 29.12 -20.09 0.46
CA LEU A 85 28.12 -20.36 1.50
C LEU A 85 27.81 -21.86 1.58
N GLU A 86 27.88 -22.44 2.77
CA GLU A 86 27.43 -23.82 3.00
C GLU A 86 25.92 -23.92 2.85
N MET A 87 25.48 -24.80 1.95
CA MET A 87 24.07 -25.03 1.67
C MET A 87 23.50 -26.09 2.62
N PRO A 88 22.29 -25.89 3.17
CA PRO A 88 21.59 -26.94 3.91
C PRO A 88 21.42 -28.21 3.08
N LYS A 89 21.42 -29.38 3.74
CA LYS A 89 21.19 -30.68 3.09
C LYS A 89 19.77 -30.82 2.53
N GLU A 90 18.82 -30.10 3.10
CA GLU A 90 17.42 -30.09 2.66
C GLU A 90 17.23 -29.18 1.45
N ASP A 91 16.42 -29.64 0.50
CA ASP A 91 16.03 -28.86 -0.67
C ASP A 91 15.27 -27.59 -0.22
N PRO A 92 15.49 -26.44 -0.89
CA PRO A 92 14.70 -25.24 -0.61
C PRO A 92 13.23 -25.46 -0.98
N PHE A 93 12.35 -24.75 -0.28
CA PHE A 93 10.93 -24.72 -0.63
C PHE A 93 10.74 -24.08 -2.02
N ASP A 94 10.11 -24.81 -2.94
CA ASP A 94 9.79 -24.31 -4.28
C ASP A 94 8.42 -23.63 -4.25
N SER A 95 8.39 -22.29 -4.27
CA SER A 95 7.16 -21.50 -4.23
C SER A 95 6.22 -21.72 -5.42
N ASN A 96 6.71 -22.34 -6.51
CA ASN A 96 5.85 -22.76 -7.62
C ASN A 96 4.83 -23.85 -7.20
N CYS A 97 5.03 -24.50 -6.04
CA CYS A 97 4.06 -25.46 -5.51
C CYS A 97 2.74 -24.80 -5.05
N ILE A 98 2.70 -23.47 -4.92
CA ILE A 98 1.50 -22.67 -4.67
C ILE A 98 0.72 -22.51 -5.99
N THR A 99 0.25 -23.64 -6.50
CA THR A 99 -0.52 -23.80 -7.74
C THR A 99 -1.53 -24.93 -7.51
N PRO A 100 -2.77 -24.87 -8.05
CA PRO A 100 -3.75 -25.95 -7.87
C PRO A 100 -3.24 -27.30 -8.38
N GLY A 101 -3.67 -28.39 -7.73
CA GLY A 101 -3.33 -29.77 -8.07
C GLY A 101 -2.04 -30.29 -7.42
N THR A 102 -1.26 -29.45 -6.77
CA THR A 102 -0.03 -29.87 -6.08
C THR A 102 -0.35 -30.60 -4.77
N GLU A 103 0.60 -31.42 -4.31
CA GLU A 103 0.47 -32.12 -3.03
C GLU A 103 0.41 -31.15 -1.85
N PHE A 104 1.21 -30.07 -1.89
CA PHE A 104 1.22 -29.02 -0.87
C PHE A 104 -0.16 -28.38 -0.70
N MET A 105 -0.83 -28.01 -1.81
CA MET A 105 -2.14 -27.37 -1.77
C MET A 105 -3.25 -28.32 -1.30
N ALA A 106 -3.16 -29.61 -1.62
CA ALA A 106 -4.08 -30.62 -1.11
C ALA A 106 -3.95 -30.77 0.41
N LYS A 107 -2.71 -30.90 0.93
CA LYS A 107 -2.43 -30.91 2.37
C LYS A 107 -2.97 -29.65 3.04
N LEU A 108 -2.63 -28.47 2.50
CA LEU A 108 -3.10 -27.17 3.03
C LEU A 108 -4.63 -27.13 3.16
N THR A 109 -5.36 -27.67 2.18
CA THR A 109 -6.83 -27.69 2.21
C THR A 109 -7.37 -28.57 3.34
N GLU A 110 -6.77 -29.74 3.58
CA GLU A 110 -7.13 -30.59 4.73
C GLU A 110 -6.82 -29.91 6.07
N GLN A 111 -5.67 -29.23 6.15
CA GLN A 111 -5.26 -28.46 7.32
C GLN A 111 -6.26 -27.33 7.62
N LEU A 112 -6.71 -26.61 6.60
CA LEU A 112 -7.70 -25.54 6.75
C LEU A 112 -9.08 -26.08 7.21
N LYS A 113 -9.52 -27.24 6.72
CA LYS A 113 -10.78 -27.86 7.18
C LYS A 113 -10.76 -28.16 8.68
N TYR A 114 -9.65 -28.70 9.17
CA TYR A 114 -9.46 -28.95 10.60
C TYR A 114 -9.45 -27.64 11.40
N PHE A 115 -8.66 -26.65 10.97
CA PHE A 115 -8.59 -25.33 11.60
C PHE A 115 -9.96 -24.66 11.74
N ILE A 116 -10.74 -24.63 10.65
CA ILE A 116 -12.08 -24.02 10.66
C ILE A 116 -13.01 -24.79 11.59
N SER A 117 -13.03 -26.12 11.52
CA SER A 117 -13.90 -26.95 12.35
C SER A 117 -13.62 -26.77 13.84
N LYS A 118 -12.34 -26.62 14.21
CA LYS A 118 -11.90 -26.29 15.57
C LYS A 118 -12.38 -24.89 15.97
N LYS A 119 -12.16 -23.86 15.15
CA LYS A 119 -12.57 -22.49 15.46
C LYS A 119 -14.09 -22.34 15.59
N VAL A 120 -14.86 -22.92 14.68
CA VAL A 120 -16.33 -22.92 14.73
C VAL A 120 -16.85 -23.66 15.99
N SER A 121 -16.17 -24.71 16.44
CA SER A 121 -16.59 -25.47 17.63
C SER A 121 -16.23 -24.76 18.95
N GLU A 122 -15.07 -24.10 19.00
CA GLU A 122 -14.48 -23.60 20.27
C GLU A 122 -14.59 -22.07 20.47
N ASP A 123 -14.72 -21.26 19.41
CA ASP A 123 -14.71 -19.79 19.48
C ASP A 123 -16.09 -19.18 19.15
N THR A 124 -16.70 -18.48 20.11
CA THR A 124 -18.04 -17.90 19.94
C THR A 124 -18.12 -16.82 18.85
N ASP A 125 -17.01 -16.12 18.55
CA ASP A 125 -17.00 -15.14 17.45
C ASP A 125 -17.19 -15.83 16.08
N TRP A 126 -16.87 -17.13 15.96
CA TRP A 126 -17.03 -17.93 14.74
C TRP A 126 -18.38 -18.66 14.65
N GLN A 127 -19.06 -18.88 15.77
CA GLN A 127 -20.30 -19.67 15.82
C GLN A 127 -21.49 -18.98 15.12
N GLY A 128 -21.53 -17.64 15.12
CA GLY A 128 -22.60 -16.84 14.51
C GLY A 128 -22.37 -16.47 13.04
N VAL A 129 -21.32 -16.99 12.40
CA VAL A 129 -20.89 -16.60 11.05
C VAL A 129 -20.90 -17.83 10.15
N GLU A 130 -21.43 -17.70 8.93
CA GLU A 130 -21.24 -18.71 7.89
C GLU A 130 -19.81 -18.64 7.38
N VAL A 131 -19.02 -19.69 7.60
CA VAL A 131 -17.64 -19.75 7.10
C VAL A 131 -17.62 -20.55 5.82
N VAL A 132 -17.09 -19.96 4.73
CA VAL A 132 -17.00 -20.61 3.43
C VAL A 132 -15.54 -20.79 3.05
N LEU A 133 -15.16 -22.01 2.67
CA LEU A 133 -13.85 -22.33 2.08
C LEU A 133 -14.04 -22.72 0.62
N SER A 134 -13.60 -21.86 -0.30
CA SER A 134 -13.42 -22.21 -1.70
C SER A 134 -11.95 -22.54 -1.95
N GLY A 135 -11.66 -23.84 -1.99
CA GLY A 135 -10.31 -24.38 -2.12
C GLY A 135 -9.71 -24.23 -3.53
N HIS A 136 -8.49 -24.75 -3.68
CA HIS A 136 -7.77 -24.78 -4.96
C HIS A 136 -8.36 -25.77 -5.97
N ASP A 137 -9.21 -26.68 -5.50
CA ASP A 137 -9.92 -27.73 -6.23
C ASP A 137 -11.14 -27.17 -6.97
N VAL A 138 -11.65 -26.01 -6.57
CA VAL A 138 -12.69 -25.28 -7.30
C VAL A 138 -12.03 -24.40 -8.39
N PRO A 139 -12.42 -24.46 -9.67
CA PRO A 139 -11.88 -23.60 -10.72
C PRO A 139 -12.08 -22.10 -10.45
N GLY A 140 -11.23 -21.28 -11.05
CA GLY A 140 -11.28 -19.82 -10.96
C GLY A 140 -10.34 -19.25 -9.90
N GLU A 141 -10.10 -17.95 -10.03
CA GLU A 141 -9.22 -17.20 -9.13
C GLU A 141 -9.93 -16.81 -7.84
N GLY A 142 -9.19 -16.64 -6.75
CA GLY A 142 -9.76 -16.34 -5.45
C GLY A 142 -10.62 -15.07 -5.47
N GLU A 143 -10.13 -14.00 -6.10
CA GLU A 143 -10.86 -12.73 -6.21
C GLU A 143 -12.13 -12.85 -7.06
N HIS A 144 -12.10 -13.60 -8.16
CA HIS A 144 -13.24 -13.78 -9.04
C HIS A 144 -14.29 -14.73 -8.45
N LYS A 145 -13.90 -15.74 -7.67
CA LYS A 145 -14.82 -16.58 -6.87
C LYS A 145 -15.60 -15.74 -5.86
N ILE A 146 -14.92 -14.81 -5.17
CA ILE A 146 -15.56 -13.89 -4.21
C ILE A 146 -16.52 -12.96 -4.95
N MET A 147 -16.08 -12.38 -6.07
CA MET A 147 -16.90 -11.44 -6.84
C MET A 147 -18.10 -12.13 -7.50
N GLU A 148 -17.96 -13.39 -7.90
CA GLU A 148 -19.08 -14.22 -8.36
C GLU A 148 -20.14 -14.38 -7.26
N TYR A 149 -19.72 -14.72 -6.03
CA TYR A 149 -20.64 -14.76 -4.91
C TYR A 149 -21.34 -13.41 -4.68
N ILE A 150 -20.60 -12.29 -4.66
CA ILE A 150 -21.17 -10.96 -4.43
C ILE A 150 -22.21 -10.61 -5.51
N ARG A 151 -21.89 -10.84 -6.80
CA ARG A 151 -22.81 -10.58 -7.92
C ARG A 151 -24.08 -11.42 -7.82
N GLN A 152 -23.95 -12.71 -7.56
CA GLN A 152 -25.09 -13.61 -7.47
C GLN A 152 -25.95 -13.32 -6.24
N ALA A 153 -25.34 -12.98 -5.10
CA ALA A 153 -26.03 -12.56 -3.89
C ALA A 153 -26.79 -11.25 -4.08
N LYS A 154 -26.18 -10.28 -4.78
CA LYS A 154 -26.80 -8.99 -5.10
C LYS A 154 -28.00 -9.10 -6.03
N ALA A 155 -27.97 -10.06 -6.96
CA ALA A 155 -29.08 -10.36 -7.85
C ALA A 155 -30.28 -11.03 -7.14
N GLN A 156 -30.11 -11.55 -5.92
CA GLN A 156 -31.18 -12.22 -5.20
C GLN A 156 -32.26 -11.23 -4.71
N PRO A 157 -33.54 -11.63 -4.73
CA PRO A 157 -34.60 -10.84 -4.11
C PRO A 157 -34.37 -10.72 -2.60
N GLY A 158 -34.47 -9.50 -2.07
CA GLY A 158 -34.26 -9.24 -0.64
C GLY A 158 -32.79 -9.07 -0.23
N TYR A 159 -31.86 -8.90 -1.19
CA TYR A 159 -30.52 -8.42 -0.90
C TYR A 159 -30.58 -7.10 -0.09
N ASP A 160 -29.82 -7.05 1.01
CA ASP A 160 -29.73 -5.85 1.83
C ASP A 160 -28.85 -4.80 1.13
N PRO A 161 -29.41 -3.66 0.70
CA PRO A 161 -28.69 -2.65 -0.09
C PRO A 161 -27.51 -2.01 0.66
N ASN A 162 -27.44 -2.17 1.98
CA ASN A 162 -26.40 -1.58 2.82
C ASN A 162 -25.51 -2.65 3.47
N VAL A 163 -25.35 -3.81 2.81
CA VAL A 163 -24.35 -4.80 3.19
C VAL A 163 -22.97 -4.17 3.24
N ARG A 164 -22.24 -4.44 4.32
CA ARG A 164 -20.88 -3.97 4.56
C ARG A 164 -19.89 -5.05 4.12
N HIS A 165 -19.13 -4.77 3.07
CA HIS A 165 -18.11 -5.67 2.55
C HIS A 165 -16.71 -5.25 3.02
N CYS A 166 -15.89 -6.24 3.36
CA CYS A 166 -14.46 -6.04 3.59
C CYS A 166 -13.67 -7.13 2.87
N LEU A 167 -12.81 -6.73 1.94
CA LEU A 167 -11.98 -7.64 1.15
C LEU A 167 -10.51 -7.43 1.49
N TYR A 168 -9.79 -8.52 1.77
CA TYR A 168 -8.37 -8.47 2.08
C TYR A 168 -7.52 -8.79 0.84
N GLY A 169 -6.53 -7.94 0.56
CA GLY A 169 -5.51 -8.18 -0.47
C GLY A 169 -4.71 -6.93 -0.82
N LEU A 170 -3.54 -7.14 -1.44
CA LEU A 170 -2.64 -6.05 -1.84
C LEU A 170 -2.82 -5.61 -3.29
N ASP A 171 -3.53 -6.39 -4.10
CA ASP A 171 -3.65 -6.16 -5.54
C ASP A 171 -4.53 -4.94 -5.84
N ALA A 172 -4.14 -4.17 -6.87
CA ALA A 172 -4.88 -2.98 -7.29
C ALA A 172 -6.22 -3.34 -7.94
N ASP A 173 -6.32 -4.53 -8.54
CA ASP A 173 -7.53 -5.04 -9.20
C ASP A 173 -8.71 -5.17 -8.23
N LEU A 174 -8.44 -5.39 -6.93
CA LEU A 174 -9.45 -5.41 -5.89
C LEU A 174 -10.14 -4.06 -5.70
N ILE A 175 -9.46 -2.94 -6.00
CA ILE A 175 -10.08 -1.60 -6.00
C ILE A 175 -11.10 -1.53 -7.14
N MET A 176 -10.73 -2.00 -8.33
CA MET A 176 -11.61 -1.99 -9.50
C MET A 176 -12.80 -2.91 -9.31
N LEU A 177 -12.57 -4.15 -8.85
CA LEU A 177 -13.63 -5.11 -8.56
C LEU A 177 -14.57 -4.61 -7.45
N GLY A 178 -14.03 -4.00 -6.40
CA GLY A 178 -14.83 -3.41 -5.33
C GLY A 178 -15.69 -2.24 -5.81
N LEU A 179 -15.16 -1.35 -6.65
CA LEU A 179 -15.93 -0.25 -7.26
C LEU A 179 -17.02 -0.78 -8.21
N LEU A 180 -16.70 -1.80 -9.00
CA LEU A 180 -17.62 -2.46 -9.96
C LEU A 180 -18.77 -3.18 -9.28
N SER A 181 -18.62 -3.56 -8.01
CA SER A 181 -19.76 -4.08 -7.24
C SER A 181 -20.87 -3.04 -7.06
N HIS A 182 -20.54 -1.74 -7.17
CA HIS A 182 -21.38 -0.58 -6.86
C HIS A 182 -21.94 -0.57 -5.42
N ASP A 183 -21.50 -1.47 -4.54
CA ASP A 183 -21.90 -1.42 -3.13
C ASP A 183 -21.06 -0.35 -2.41
N PRO A 184 -21.67 0.67 -1.78
CA PRO A 184 -20.90 1.78 -1.23
C PRO A 184 -20.18 1.45 0.07
N HIS A 185 -20.73 0.55 0.89
CA HIS A 185 -20.13 0.17 2.16
C HIS A 185 -19.08 -0.92 1.95
N PHE A 186 -18.09 -0.64 1.12
CA PHE A 186 -17.02 -1.55 0.73
C PHE A 186 -15.66 -1.03 1.19
N CYS A 187 -14.89 -1.87 1.87
CA CYS A 187 -13.54 -1.57 2.33
C CYS A 187 -12.54 -2.62 1.84
N LEU A 188 -11.31 -2.19 1.57
CA LEU A 188 -10.18 -3.09 1.35
C LEU A 188 -9.26 -3.07 2.57
N LEU A 189 -8.99 -4.23 3.15
CA LEU A 189 -7.98 -4.40 4.20
C LEU A 189 -6.63 -4.70 3.57
N ARG A 190 -5.63 -3.85 3.84
CA ARG A 190 -4.31 -3.91 3.21
C ARG A 190 -3.20 -3.79 4.25
N GLU A 191 -2.07 -4.43 4.00
CA GLU A 191 -0.88 -4.28 4.84
C GLU A 191 -0.18 -2.94 4.56
N GLU A 192 0.62 -2.46 5.52
CA GLU A 192 1.45 -1.26 5.35
C GLU A 192 2.49 -1.40 4.23
N VAL A 193 2.31 -0.62 3.16
CA VAL A 193 3.32 -0.47 2.09
C VAL A 193 4.16 0.77 2.37
N THR A 194 5.45 0.57 2.59
CA THR A 194 6.43 1.66 2.76
C THR A 194 7.26 1.82 1.50
N PHE A 195 7.19 2.99 0.87
CA PHE A 195 8.05 3.34 -0.26
C PHE A 195 9.48 3.69 0.21
N GLY A 196 10.47 3.84 -0.68
CA GLY A 196 11.84 4.25 -0.32
C GLY A 196 12.88 3.11 -0.25
N ARG A 197 14.11 3.42 0.20
CA ARG A 197 15.23 2.46 0.19
C ARG A 197 14.90 1.24 1.04
N ALA A 198 14.99 0.06 0.43
CA ALA A 198 14.86 -1.24 1.09
C ALA A 198 15.89 -1.34 2.23
N GLN A 199 15.51 -0.94 3.44
CA GLN A 199 16.20 -1.42 4.63
C GLN A 199 15.72 -2.84 4.84
N THR A 200 16.66 -3.76 5.09
CA THR A 200 16.39 -5.11 5.56
C THR A 200 15.49 -5.02 6.79
N LYS A 201 14.18 -5.13 6.58
CA LYS A 201 13.19 -5.12 7.65
C LYS A 201 13.43 -6.40 8.43
N LYS A 202 13.72 -6.27 9.72
CA LYS A 202 13.57 -7.41 10.63
C LYS A 202 12.09 -7.77 10.68
N HIS A 203 11.80 -9.06 10.76
CA HIS A 203 10.47 -9.60 11.00
C HIS A 203 9.84 -8.89 12.21
N LYS A 204 8.75 -8.15 11.98
CA LYS A 204 7.86 -7.74 13.06
C LYS A 204 6.92 -8.91 13.29
N GLU A 205 6.65 -9.25 14.54
CA GLU A 205 5.56 -10.19 14.83
C GLU A 205 4.26 -9.70 14.17
N LEU A 206 3.42 -10.64 13.74
CA LEU A 206 2.18 -10.38 13.03
C LEU A 206 1.26 -9.37 13.76
N GLU A 207 1.31 -9.35 15.09
CA GLU A 207 0.54 -8.42 15.93
C GLU A 207 1.02 -6.97 15.84
N HIS A 208 2.30 -6.78 15.54
CA HIS A 208 2.96 -5.49 15.35
C HIS A 208 2.97 -5.01 13.88
N GLN A 209 2.36 -5.79 12.97
CA GLN A 209 2.16 -5.39 11.58
C GLN A 209 0.97 -4.43 11.48
N ASN A 210 1.19 -3.31 10.79
CA ASN A 210 0.14 -2.31 10.56
C ASN A 210 -0.72 -2.72 9.37
N PHE A 211 -2.04 -2.57 9.54
CA PHE A 211 -3.04 -2.76 8.50
C PHE A 211 -3.81 -1.47 8.30
N TYR A 212 -4.23 -1.21 7.06
CA TYR A 212 -5.03 -0.05 6.67
C TYR A 212 -6.35 -0.51 6.03
N LEU A 213 -7.41 0.22 6.34
CA LEU A 213 -8.68 0.12 5.62
C LEU A 213 -8.72 1.22 4.55
N MET A 214 -8.83 0.81 3.30
CA MET A 214 -9.13 1.70 2.18
C MET A 214 -10.64 1.67 1.94
N HIS A 215 -11.31 2.78 2.22
CA HIS A 215 -12.76 2.91 2.09
C HIS A 215 -13.11 3.28 0.64
N LEU A 216 -13.89 2.46 -0.04
CA LEU A 216 -14.29 2.75 -1.42
C LEU A 216 -15.39 3.82 -1.49
N CYS A 217 -16.18 4.02 -0.43
CA CYS A 217 -17.17 5.10 -0.37
C CYS A 217 -16.54 6.49 -0.60
N ILE A 218 -15.40 6.77 0.04
CA ILE A 218 -14.73 8.06 -0.12
C ILE A 218 -14.00 8.15 -1.47
N VAL A 219 -13.47 7.05 -2.00
CA VAL A 219 -12.91 7.00 -3.36
C VAL A 219 -13.99 7.36 -4.39
N ARG A 220 -15.21 6.85 -4.22
CA ARG A 220 -16.36 7.21 -5.06
C ARG A 220 -16.69 8.70 -4.97
N GLU A 221 -16.73 9.27 -3.76
CA GLU A 221 -16.96 10.71 -3.60
C GLU A 221 -15.84 11.55 -4.24
N TYR A 222 -14.57 11.13 -4.14
CA TYR A 222 -13.47 11.82 -4.83
C TYR A 222 -13.56 11.70 -6.36
N LEU A 223 -14.00 10.56 -6.89
CA LEU A 223 -14.27 10.40 -8.33
C LEU A 223 -15.46 11.28 -8.77
N GLU A 224 -16.51 11.39 -7.95
CA GLU A 224 -17.64 12.30 -8.21
C GLU A 224 -17.13 13.76 -8.32
N LEU A 225 -16.23 14.18 -7.43
CA LEU A 225 -15.59 15.50 -7.48
C LEU A 225 -14.68 15.69 -8.70
N GLU A 226 -13.98 14.65 -9.15
CA GLU A 226 -13.15 14.70 -10.37
C GLU A 226 -13.98 15.01 -11.63
N PHE A 227 -15.21 14.50 -11.68
CA PHE A 227 -16.13 14.61 -12.81
C PHE A 227 -17.30 15.58 -12.58
N GLN A 228 -17.26 16.40 -11.52
CA GLN A 228 -18.35 17.29 -11.13
C GLN A 228 -18.75 18.31 -12.22
N GLU A 229 -17.82 18.67 -13.11
CA GLU A 229 -18.09 19.57 -14.23
C GLU A 229 -19.07 18.98 -15.26
N LEU A 230 -19.09 17.64 -15.40
CA LEU A 230 -20.00 16.93 -16.28
C LEU A 230 -21.43 16.84 -15.71
N GLN A 231 -21.59 17.08 -14.41
CA GLN A 231 -22.90 17.10 -13.74
C GLN A 231 -23.63 18.45 -13.94
N GLN A 232 -22.93 19.49 -14.39
CA GLN A 232 -23.52 20.82 -14.53
C GLN A 232 -24.64 20.84 -15.59
N PRO A 233 -25.72 21.62 -15.38
CA PRO A 233 -26.82 21.72 -16.34
C PRO A 233 -26.32 22.13 -17.74
N GLY A 234 -26.61 21.31 -18.75
CA GLY A 234 -26.22 21.56 -20.14
C GLY A 234 -24.82 21.08 -20.52
N ALA A 235 -24.06 20.45 -19.61
CA ALA A 235 -22.76 19.86 -19.92
C ALA A 235 -22.88 18.57 -20.76
N LEU A 236 -23.93 17.76 -20.52
CA LEU A 236 -24.22 16.53 -21.27
C LEU A 236 -25.59 16.63 -21.96
N GLU A 237 -25.71 16.04 -23.15
CA GLU A 237 -26.98 15.90 -23.87
C GLU A 237 -27.87 14.76 -23.33
N PHE A 238 -27.35 13.95 -22.41
CA PHE A 238 -28.01 12.82 -21.77
C PHE A 238 -27.89 12.90 -20.24
N ALA A 239 -28.64 12.05 -19.52
CA ALA A 239 -28.67 12.07 -18.07
C ALA A 239 -27.31 11.67 -17.47
N TYR A 240 -26.80 12.50 -16.57
CA TYR A 240 -25.62 12.19 -15.76
C TYR A 240 -25.93 11.06 -14.77
N ASP A 241 -25.11 10.02 -14.78
CA ASP A 241 -25.11 8.90 -13.86
C ASP A 241 -23.66 8.62 -13.41
N MET A 242 -23.44 8.71 -12.10
CA MET A 242 -22.13 8.49 -11.49
C MET A 242 -21.68 7.03 -11.60
N GLU A 243 -22.60 6.07 -11.51
CA GLU A 243 -22.25 4.65 -11.57
C GLU A 243 -21.71 4.29 -12.96
N ARG A 244 -22.25 4.92 -14.00
CA ARG A 244 -21.79 4.74 -15.39
C ARG A 244 -20.45 5.42 -15.66
N ILE A 245 -20.13 6.49 -14.93
CA ILE A 245 -18.79 7.08 -14.95
C ILE A 245 -17.77 6.15 -14.29
N ILE A 246 -18.14 5.47 -13.19
CA ILE A 246 -17.29 4.42 -12.58
C ILE A 246 -17.04 3.30 -13.60
N ASP A 247 -18.06 2.88 -14.35
CA ASP A 247 -17.94 1.85 -15.38
C ASP A 247 -16.92 2.24 -16.47
N ASP A 248 -16.96 3.48 -16.95
CA ASP A 248 -16.02 4.02 -17.94
C ASP A 248 -14.62 4.25 -17.33
N PHE A 249 -14.53 4.64 -16.06
CA PHE A 249 -13.28 4.73 -15.32
C PHE A 249 -12.54 3.40 -15.25
N ILE A 250 -13.26 2.31 -14.97
CA ILE A 250 -12.67 0.97 -14.90
C ILE A 250 -12.14 0.54 -16.27
N LEU A 251 -12.88 0.81 -17.35
CA LEU A 251 -12.39 0.58 -18.72
C LEU A 251 -11.11 1.38 -19.00
N MET A 252 -11.07 2.67 -18.62
CA MET A 252 -9.86 3.49 -18.75
C MET A 252 -8.68 2.89 -17.97
N ALA A 253 -8.91 2.42 -16.75
CA ALA A 253 -7.85 1.80 -15.95
C ALA A 253 -7.27 0.54 -16.61
N PHE A 254 -8.09 -0.27 -17.29
CA PHE A 254 -7.62 -1.47 -18.00
C PHE A 254 -6.67 -1.17 -19.16
N PHE A 255 -6.74 0.01 -19.79
CA PHE A 255 -5.77 0.43 -20.81
C PHE A 255 -4.37 0.69 -20.23
N VAL A 256 -4.29 1.09 -18.96
CA VAL A 256 -3.02 1.37 -18.28
C VAL A 256 -2.31 0.07 -17.90
N GLY A 257 -3.09 -0.92 -17.47
CA GLY A 257 -2.61 -2.26 -17.18
C GLY A 257 -3.69 -3.14 -16.57
N ASN A 258 -3.63 -4.42 -16.89
CA ASN A 258 -4.41 -5.50 -16.28
C ASN A 258 -3.61 -6.80 -16.42
N ASP A 259 -4.06 -7.86 -15.75
CA ASP A 259 -3.34 -9.14 -15.70
C ASP A 259 -3.40 -9.97 -17.00
N PHE A 260 -4.28 -9.62 -17.95
CA PHE A 260 -4.63 -10.45 -19.10
C PHE A 260 -4.10 -9.92 -20.43
N LEU A 261 -3.90 -8.60 -20.53
CA LEU A 261 -3.40 -7.94 -21.73
C LEU A 261 -2.10 -7.19 -21.45
N PRO A 262 -1.15 -7.18 -22.42
CA PRO A 262 0.00 -6.29 -22.33
C PRO A 262 -0.45 -4.82 -22.37
N ASN A 263 0.17 -3.99 -21.53
CA ASN A 263 -0.11 -2.56 -21.46
C ASN A 263 0.09 -1.89 -22.82
N LEU A 264 -0.70 -0.88 -23.13
CA LEU A 264 -0.45 -0.05 -24.30
C LEU A 264 0.92 0.64 -24.19
N PRO A 265 1.67 0.79 -25.30
CA PRO A 265 2.97 1.44 -25.26
C PRO A 265 2.86 2.87 -24.76
N ASN A 266 3.82 3.30 -23.92
CA ASN A 266 3.94 4.68 -23.42
C ASN A 266 2.75 5.18 -22.57
N LEU A 267 1.92 4.26 -22.05
CA LEU A 267 0.79 4.59 -21.18
C LEU A 267 1.05 4.00 -19.79
N HIS A 268 1.76 4.75 -18.95
CA HIS A 268 2.19 4.31 -17.61
C HIS A 268 1.66 5.22 -16.50
N ILE A 269 1.23 4.65 -15.37
CA ILE A 269 0.75 5.41 -14.20
C ILE A 269 1.81 6.42 -13.73
N ASN A 270 3.08 5.98 -13.69
CA ASN A 270 4.21 6.80 -13.26
C ASN A 270 4.44 8.04 -14.13
N GLU A 271 3.87 8.08 -15.33
CA GLU A 271 3.96 9.18 -16.30
C GLU A 271 2.67 10.02 -16.36
N GLY A 272 1.72 9.77 -15.45
CA GLY A 272 0.47 10.53 -15.36
C GLY A 272 -0.64 10.07 -16.31
N ALA A 273 -0.59 8.83 -16.80
CA ALA A 273 -1.55 8.30 -17.77
C ALA A 273 -3.03 8.43 -17.32
N LEU A 274 -3.33 8.14 -16.04
CA LEU A 274 -4.70 8.26 -15.51
C LEU A 274 -5.23 9.70 -15.56
N ALA A 275 -4.42 10.68 -15.16
CA ALA A 275 -4.82 12.09 -15.20
C ALA A 275 -5.08 12.56 -16.64
N LEU A 276 -4.23 12.14 -17.59
CA LEU A 276 -4.44 12.41 -19.01
C LEU A 276 -5.76 11.80 -19.51
N MET A 277 -6.06 10.55 -19.13
CA MET A 277 -7.30 9.89 -19.53
C MET A 277 -8.53 10.58 -18.92
N PHE A 278 -8.49 11.02 -17.67
CA PHE A 278 -9.61 11.77 -17.06
C PHE A 278 -9.84 13.07 -17.81
N GLN A 279 -8.77 13.81 -18.13
CA GLN A 279 -8.87 15.02 -18.92
C GLN A 279 -9.51 14.73 -20.29
N LYS A 280 -9.01 13.72 -21.02
CA LYS A 280 -9.54 13.36 -22.34
C LYS A 280 -10.97 12.86 -22.28
N TYR A 281 -11.34 12.10 -21.26
CA TYR A 281 -12.70 11.63 -21.06
C TYR A 281 -13.67 12.78 -20.82
N LYS A 282 -13.30 13.76 -19.97
CA LYS A 282 -14.09 14.98 -19.71
C LYS A 282 -14.30 15.81 -20.97
N GLU A 283 -13.28 15.89 -21.83
CA GLU A 283 -13.35 16.58 -23.13
C GLU A 283 -14.31 15.88 -24.12
N ILE A 284 -14.30 14.55 -24.20
CA ILE A 284 -15.04 13.82 -25.24
C ILE A 284 -16.45 13.41 -24.83
N LEU A 285 -16.72 13.09 -23.56
CA LEU A 285 -18.01 12.52 -23.13
C LEU A 285 -19.23 13.32 -23.59
N PRO A 286 -19.24 14.68 -23.55
CA PRO A 286 -20.34 15.48 -24.09
C PRO A 286 -20.69 15.21 -25.56
N THR A 287 -19.72 14.73 -26.35
CA THR A 287 -19.87 14.47 -27.79
C THR A 287 -20.32 13.05 -28.14
N LEU A 288 -20.31 12.12 -27.17
CA LEU A 288 -20.52 10.68 -27.43
C LEU A 288 -22.00 10.25 -27.47
N GLY A 289 -22.91 11.11 -26.99
CA GLY A 289 -24.34 10.79 -26.86
C GLY A 289 -24.64 9.63 -25.90
N GLY A 290 -23.69 9.26 -25.03
CA GLY A 290 -23.81 8.23 -24.00
C GLY A 290 -22.44 7.71 -23.54
N TYR A 291 -22.45 6.74 -22.62
CA TYR A 291 -21.27 6.14 -21.99
C TYR A 291 -20.56 5.11 -22.89
N ILE A 292 -19.28 4.84 -22.64
CA ILE A 292 -18.45 3.93 -23.47
C ILE A 292 -18.72 2.46 -23.11
N ASN A 293 -18.83 2.14 -21.83
CA ASN A 293 -19.05 0.82 -21.27
C ASN A 293 -20.49 0.69 -20.79
N GLU A 294 -21.29 -0.16 -21.40
CA GLU A 294 -22.71 -0.44 -21.09
C GLU A 294 -22.85 -1.79 -20.38
N HIS A 295 -22.79 -1.77 -19.03
CA HIS A 295 -22.91 -2.94 -18.16
C HIS A 295 -21.96 -4.09 -18.58
N GLY A 296 -20.71 -3.73 -18.85
CA GLY A 296 -19.65 -4.62 -19.30
C GLY A 296 -19.59 -4.80 -20.81
N VAL A 297 -20.46 -4.21 -21.63
CA VAL A 297 -20.40 -4.24 -23.10
C VAL A 297 -19.80 -2.94 -23.63
N ILE A 298 -18.72 -3.01 -24.40
CA ILE A 298 -18.08 -1.83 -24.96
C ILE A 298 -18.87 -1.34 -26.19
N ASN A 299 -19.24 -0.06 -26.19
CA ASN A 299 -19.67 0.62 -27.40
C ASN A 299 -18.44 0.98 -28.24
N LEU A 300 -18.16 0.14 -29.24
CA LEU A 300 -16.98 0.25 -30.10
C LEU A 300 -16.90 1.57 -30.88
N SER A 301 -18.05 2.17 -31.21
CA SER A 301 -18.08 3.47 -31.91
C SER A 301 -17.62 4.61 -31.01
N ARG A 302 -18.05 4.61 -29.74
CA ARG A 302 -17.62 5.59 -28.74
C ARG A 302 -16.17 5.35 -28.30
N LEU A 303 -15.77 4.08 -28.19
CA LEU A 303 -14.37 3.71 -27.92
C LEU A 303 -13.42 4.26 -29.00
N ALA A 304 -13.83 4.25 -30.28
CA ALA A 304 -13.02 4.80 -31.37
C ALA A 304 -12.65 6.27 -31.12
N VAL A 305 -13.60 7.08 -30.65
CA VAL A 305 -13.38 8.50 -30.34
C VAL A 305 -12.37 8.67 -29.20
N LEU A 306 -12.44 7.83 -28.18
CA LEU A 306 -11.46 7.82 -27.09
C LEU A 306 -10.06 7.46 -27.61
N LEU A 307 -9.93 6.41 -28.43
CA LEU A 307 -8.65 5.97 -29.00
C LEU A 307 -8.02 7.05 -29.90
N ASP A 308 -8.82 7.74 -30.72
CA ASP A 308 -8.34 8.84 -31.55
C ASP A 308 -7.85 10.03 -30.70
N ASN A 309 -8.45 10.29 -29.54
CA ASN A 309 -7.97 11.34 -28.63
C ASN A 309 -6.73 10.91 -27.82
N LEU A 310 -6.57 9.60 -27.58
CA LEU A 310 -5.40 9.04 -26.90
C LEU A 310 -4.18 8.87 -27.82
N SER A 311 -4.33 8.93 -29.15
CA SER A 311 -3.19 8.84 -30.08
C SER A 311 -2.17 9.96 -29.90
N VAL A 312 -2.55 11.09 -29.28
CA VAL A 312 -1.64 12.17 -28.90
C VAL A 312 -0.50 11.69 -27.98
N VAL A 313 -0.70 10.60 -27.24
CA VAL A 313 0.36 9.97 -26.43
C VAL A 313 1.50 9.49 -27.32
N GLU A 314 1.17 8.85 -28.45
CA GLU A 314 2.18 8.38 -29.42
C GLU A 314 2.95 9.55 -30.04
N GLU A 315 2.26 10.63 -30.39
CA GLU A 315 2.87 11.84 -30.94
C GLU A 315 3.88 12.44 -29.96
N ARG A 316 3.49 12.57 -28.68
CA ARG A 316 4.38 13.07 -27.62
C ARG A 316 5.60 12.18 -27.41
N SER A 317 5.41 10.85 -27.40
CA SER A 317 6.53 9.91 -27.27
C SER A 317 7.47 9.95 -28.47
N PHE A 318 6.92 10.02 -29.68
CA PHE A 318 7.70 10.17 -30.91
C PHE A 318 8.53 11.45 -30.88
N GLU A 319 7.93 12.57 -30.49
CA GLU A 319 8.63 13.86 -30.38
C GLU A 319 9.74 13.84 -29.34
N ALA A 320 9.50 13.25 -28.17
CA ALA A 320 10.51 13.10 -27.11
C ALA A 320 11.72 12.27 -27.59
N GLU A 321 11.48 11.11 -28.21
CA GLU A 321 12.56 10.29 -28.77
C GLU A 321 13.33 10.98 -29.90
N PHE A 322 12.64 11.78 -30.73
CA PHE A 322 13.26 12.49 -31.85
C PHE A 322 14.08 13.68 -31.37
N GLN A 323 13.62 14.39 -30.32
CA GLN A 323 14.38 15.44 -29.65
C GLN A 323 15.66 14.88 -29.01
N ASP A 324 15.58 13.75 -28.32
CA ASP A 324 16.75 13.08 -27.75
C ASP A 324 17.74 12.66 -28.84
N LYS A 325 17.27 12.12 -29.97
CA LYS A 325 18.16 11.79 -31.11
C LYS A 325 18.84 13.02 -31.68
N ASN A 326 18.14 14.14 -31.82
CA ASN A 326 18.73 15.39 -32.30
C ASN A 326 19.72 15.98 -31.29
N TRP A 327 19.42 15.90 -29.99
CA TRP A 327 20.33 16.30 -28.93
C TRP A 327 21.57 15.40 -28.86
N ILE A 328 21.41 14.08 -28.96
CA ILE A 328 22.50 13.10 -29.04
C ILE A 328 23.34 13.32 -30.30
N ALA A 329 22.72 13.58 -31.45
CA ALA A 329 23.43 13.90 -32.68
C ALA A 329 24.22 15.21 -32.55
N ALA A 330 23.64 16.24 -31.91
CA ALA A 330 24.33 17.49 -31.60
C ALA A 330 25.50 17.28 -30.61
N LYS A 331 25.38 16.34 -29.67
CA LYS A 331 26.44 15.99 -28.70
C LYS A 331 27.54 15.11 -29.31
N ARG A 332 27.19 14.14 -30.17
CA ARG A 332 28.15 13.28 -30.88
C ARG A 332 29.00 14.08 -31.86
N ASN A 333 28.39 15.05 -32.54
CA ASN A 333 29.10 16.02 -33.38
C ASN A 333 29.96 17.01 -32.56
N GLY A 334 29.87 17.02 -31.23
CA GLY A 334 30.67 17.86 -30.34
C GLY A 334 31.80 17.13 -29.59
N GLN A 335 32.03 15.83 -29.83
CA GLN A 335 33.06 15.05 -29.10
C GLN A 335 33.93 14.13 -29.98
N GLN A 336 33.83 14.23 -31.30
CA GLN A 336 34.82 13.71 -32.24
C GLN A 336 35.08 14.81 -33.28
N GLU A 337 36.00 15.72 -32.94
CA GLU A 337 36.80 16.62 -33.80
C GLU A 337 37.20 17.89 -33.03
N ASP A 338 37.87 17.72 -31.89
CA ASP A 338 38.81 18.74 -31.41
C ASP A 338 40.15 18.47 -32.11
N ASP A 339 40.40 19.20 -33.21
CA ASP A 339 41.64 19.98 -33.39
C ASP A 339 41.84 20.61 -34.80
N GLU A 340 40.94 20.45 -35.78
CA GLU A 340 41.13 21.12 -37.10
C GLU A 340 39.92 21.86 -37.72
N GLN A 341 38.75 21.92 -37.07
CA GLN A 341 37.59 22.68 -37.61
C GLN A 341 36.92 23.67 -36.62
N ALA A 342 37.57 23.99 -35.49
CA ALA A 342 37.07 24.94 -34.51
C ALA A 342 37.29 26.44 -34.87
N LEU A 343 37.27 26.80 -36.16
CA LEU A 343 37.35 28.20 -36.63
C LEU A 343 36.21 28.64 -37.57
N GLU A 344 35.21 27.79 -37.86
CA GLU A 344 34.04 28.15 -38.68
C GLU A 344 32.68 27.90 -38.02
N LEU A 345 32.52 28.25 -36.73
CA LEU A 345 31.18 28.34 -36.13
C LEU A 345 30.56 29.72 -36.36
N GLY A 346 29.65 29.84 -37.33
CA GLY A 346 28.79 31.02 -37.45
C GLY A 346 28.02 31.23 -38.75
N ARG A 347 27.43 30.22 -39.39
CA ARG A 347 26.46 30.46 -40.49
C ARG A 347 25.30 29.47 -40.52
N VAL A 348 24.21 29.82 -39.85
CA VAL A 348 22.88 29.50 -40.41
C VAL A 348 22.80 30.24 -41.74
N PRO A 349 22.55 29.58 -42.89
CA PRO A 349 22.41 30.28 -44.16
C PRO A 349 21.22 31.24 -44.06
N THR A 350 21.48 32.53 -44.26
CA THR A 350 20.42 33.54 -44.32
C THR A 350 19.44 33.14 -45.42
N ARG A 351 18.15 33.02 -45.11
CA ARG A 351 17.08 32.70 -46.08
C ARG A 351 16.29 33.97 -46.38
N ILE A 352 16.05 34.27 -47.65
CA ILE A 352 15.31 35.46 -48.08
C ILE A 352 14.26 35.05 -49.13
N THR A 353 13.13 35.73 -49.14
CA THR A 353 12.10 35.51 -50.17
C THR A 353 12.52 36.10 -51.52
N SER A 354 11.86 35.73 -52.61
CA SER A 354 12.13 36.32 -53.93
C SER A 354 11.95 37.84 -53.97
N ASP A 355 11.01 38.39 -53.20
CA ASP A 355 10.78 39.84 -53.14
C ASP A 355 11.80 40.54 -52.24
N GLN A 356 12.19 39.93 -51.12
CA GLN A 356 13.30 40.41 -50.28
C GLN A 356 14.63 40.42 -51.01
N LYS A 357 14.85 39.47 -51.95
CA LYS A 357 16.04 39.47 -52.81
C LYS A 357 16.05 40.65 -53.78
N LYS A 358 14.90 41.00 -54.38
CA LYS A 358 14.78 42.20 -55.22
C LYS A 358 15.04 43.48 -54.41
N ILE A 359 14.51 43.57 -53.20
CA ILE A 359 14.76 44.68 -52.28
C ILE A 359 16.25 44.74 -51.90
N PHE A 360 16.86 43.59 -51.59
CA PHE A 360 18.30 43.51 -51.32
C PHE A 360 19.14 43.94 -52.52
N GLU A 361 18.77 43.56 -53.75
CA GLU A 361 19.46 44.00 -54.97
C GLU A 361 19.35 45.53 -55.16
N GLN A 362 18.19 46.13 -54.89
CA GLN A 362 18.01 47.59 -54.89
C GLN A 362 18.90 48.29 -53.85
N VAL A 363 18.92 47.78 -52.60
CA VAL A 363 19.77 48.33 -51.53
C VAL A 363 21.25 48.12 -51.83
N LYS A 364 21.64 46.97 -52.39
CA LYS A 364 23.02 46.68 -52.82
C LYS A 364 23.48 47.62 -53.92
N GLN A 365 22.61 47.90 -54.91
CA GLN A 365 22.91 48.83 -55.98
C GLN A 365 23.08 50.25 -55.42
N TYR A 366 22.22 50.66 -54.49
CA TYR A 366 22.34 51.93 -53.77
C TYR A 366 23.64 52.05 -52.97
N CYS A 367 24.02 51.01 -52.21
CA CYS A 367 25.29 50.99 -51.49
C CYS A 367 26.49 51.13 -52.44
N SER A 368 26.48 50.38 -53.55
CA SER A 368 27.59 50.34 -54.52
C SER A 368 27.75 51.66 -55.30
N LEU A 369 26.65 52.34 -55.63
CA LEU A 369 26.66 53.63 -56.35
C LEU A 369 27.19 54.79 -55.51
N HIS A 370 27.14 54.68 -54.18
CA HIS A 370 27.45 55.79 -53.27
C HIS A 370 28.68 55.55 -52.39
N THR A 371 29.37 54.41 -52.53
CA THR A 371 30.64 54.12 -51.84
C THR A 371 31.78 55.01 -52.33
N ASN A 372 31.77 55.44 -53.60
CA ASN A 372 32.85 56.22 -54.24
C ASN A 372 32.50 57.70 -54.52
N ASN A 373 31.31 58.16 -54.13
CA ASN A 373 30.84 59.53 -54.40
C ASN A 373 31.05 60.45 -53.20
N ARG A 374 31.36 61.73 -53.49
CA ARG A 374 31.48 62.79 -52.47
C ARG A 374 30.19 62.88 -51.62
N PRO A 375 30.30 63.14 -50.30
CA PRO A 375 29.16 63.16 -49.37
C PRO A 375 27.99 64.02 -49.87
N ASP A 376 28.31 65.13 -50.54
CA ASP A 376 27.37 66.16 -51.00
C ASP A 376 26.50 65.73 -52.20
N THR A 377 26.70 64.54 -52.77
CA THR A 377 25.98 64.04 -53.96
C THR A 377 25.13 62.78 -53.72
N ARG A 378 24.99 62.35 -52.46
CA ARG A 378 24.23 61.15 -52.09
C ARG A 378 22.74 61.48 -51.97
N GLN A 379 21.91 60.90 -52.85
CA GLN A 379 20.46 61.00 -52.73
C GLN A 379 19.92 59.91 -51.79
N PRO A 380 18.81 60.13 -51.07
CA PRO A 380 18.15 59.09 -50.28
C PRO A 380 17.55 57.97 -51.18
N LEU A 381 17.50 56.74 -50.67
CA LEU A 381 16.77 55.64 -51.32
C LEU A 381 15.37 55.51 -50.73
N ASP A 382 14.36 55.77 -51.55
CA ASP A 382 12.95 55.63 -51.17
C ASP A 382 12.41 54.28 -51.65
N LEU A 383 11.94 53.48 -50.71
CA LEU A 383 11.34 52.19 -51.00
C LEU A 383 9.81 52.30 -51.15
N PRO A 384 9.14 51.44 -51.93
CA PRO A 384 7.70 51.57 -52.19
C PRO A 384 6.84 51.58 -50.92
N HIS A 385 5.83 52.45 -50.85
CA HIS A 385 4.88 52.48 -49.72
C HIS A 385 4.05 51.18 -49.59
N THR A 386 3.92 50.42 -50.68
CA THR A 386 3.19 49.14 -50.76
C THR A 386 3.91 47.95 -50.11
N LEU A 387 5.08 48.16 -49.49
CA LEU A 387 5.85 47.09 -48.83
C LEU A 387 5.09 46.46 -47.63
N PRO A 388 4.90 45.12 -47.60
CA PRO A 388 4.31 44.43 -46.45
C PRO A 388 5.13 44.59 -45.17
N ALA A 389 4.48 44.47 -43.99
CA ALA A 389 5.13 44.66 -42.69
C ALA A 389 6.35 43.75 -42.45
N ARG A 390 6.32 42.51 -42.96
CA ARG A 390 7.46 41.56 -42.89
C ARG A 390 8.69 42.07 -43.65
N ASP A 391 8.49 42.71 -44.80
CA ASP A 391 9.57 43.17 -45.68
C ASP A 391 10.09 44.54 -45.23
N ARG A 392 9.23 45.36 -44.61
CA ARG A 392 9.64 46.57 -43.86
C ARG A 392 10.60 46.23 -42.72
N LYS A 393 10.31 45.19 -41.93
CA LYS A 393 11.19 44.72 -40.84
C LYS A 393 12.52 44.18 -41.38
N PHE A 394 12.49 43.46 -42.51
CA PHE A 394 13.70 43.01 -43.21
C PHE A 394 14.57 44.18 -43.68
N VAL A 395 13.98 45.21 -44.28
CA VAL A 395 14.70 46.43 -44.71
C VAL A 395 15.37 47.14 -43.53
N GLN A 396 14.68 47.27 -42.39
CA GLN A 396 15.25 47.88 -41.19
C GLN A 396 16.47 47.12 -40.68
N GLN A 397 16.36 45.78 -40.60
CA GLN A 397 17.48 44.92 -40.20
C GLN A 397 18.64 44.97 -41.20
N LEU A 398 18.34 44.99 -42.50
CA LEU A 398 19.34 45.10 -43.56
C LEU A 398 20.06 46.46 -43.49
N ALA A 399 19.32 47.56 -43.27
CA ALA A 399 19.88 48.89 -43.11
C ALA A 399 20.81 48.98 -41.89
N THR A 400 20.40 48.46 -40.74
CA THR A 400 21.25 48.41 -39.54
C THR A 400 22.51 47.59 -39.75
N ASN A 401 22.42 46.44 -40.43
CA ASN A 401 23.59 45.59 -40.70
C ASN A 401 24.56 46.21 -41.73
N LEU A 402 24.08 47.11 -42.58
CA LEU A 402 24.88 47.85 -43.57
C LEU A 402 25.27 49.25 -43.07
N SER A 403 25.03 49.56 -41.79
CA SER A 403 25.28 50.87 -41.17
C SER A 403 24.61 52.05 -41.89
N LEU A 404 23.43 51.83 -42.48
CA LEU A 404 22.58 52.85 -43.07
C LEU A 404 21.56 53.36 -42.02
N GLN A 405 21.29 54.66 -42.05
CA GLN A 405 20.17 55.25 -41.31
C GLN A 405 18.87 55.01 -42.07
N TRP A 406 17.81 54.65 -41.36
CA TRP A 406 16.48 54.49 -41.93
C TRP A 406 15.49 55.37 -41.19
N SER A 407 14.55 55.96 -41.92
CA SER A 407 13.43 56.73 -41.35
C SER A 407 12.15 56.43 -42.11
N THR A 408 11.00 56.57 -41.43
CA THR A 408 9.70 56.47 -42.10
C THR A 408 9.25 57.89 -42.45
N LYS A 409 9.05 58.16 -43.73
CA LYS A 409 8.55 59.45 -44.22
C LYS A 409 7.17 59.30 -44.82
N GLU A 410 6.42 60.39 -44.80
CA GLU A 410 5.07 60.50 -45.35
C GLU A 410 5.16 61.38 -46.61
N ASP A 411 4.60 60.91 -47.73
CA ASP A 411 4.54 61.68 -48.98
C ASP A 411 3.39 62.71 -48.97
N GLU A 412 3.30 63.54 -50.02
CA GLU A 412 2.27 64.59 -50.15
C GLU A 412 0.84 64.04 -50.17
N ASP A 413 0.67 62.73 -50.43
CA ASP A 413 -0.61 62.01 -50.48
C ASP A 413 -0.92 61.26 -49.16
N GLY A 414 -0.09 61.40 -48.11
CA GLY A 414 -0.30 60.79 -46.79
C GLY A 414 0.19 59.34 -46.65
N ASN A 415 0.90 58.79 -47.65
CA ASN A 415 1.39 57.41 -47.62
C ASN A 415 2.77 57.30 -46.97
N ARG A 416 2.93 56.30 -46.10
CA ARG A 416 4.18 56.08 -45.34
C ARG A 416 5.11 55.09 -46.02
N PHE A 417 6.34 55.53 -46.31
CA PHE A 417 7.40 54.73 -46.91
C PHE A 417 8.71 54.76 -46.10
N ILE A 418 9.61 53.79 -46.36
CA ILE A 418 10.93 53.73 -45.71
C ILE A 418 11.95 54.40 -46.61
N GLN A 419 12.66 55.39 -46.05
CA GLN A 419 13.78 56.06 -46.69
C GLN A 419 15.09 55.62 -46.02
N LEU A 420 16.08 55.22 -46.83
CA LEU A 420 17.44 54.89 -46.39
C LEU A 420 18.43 56.00 -46.76
N THR A 421 19.30 56.36 -45.82
CA THR A 421 20.34 57.38 -45.98
C THR A 421 21.65 56.93 -45.35
N PHE A 422 22.77 57.43 -45.88
CA PHE A 422 24.06 57.27 -45.21
C PHE A 422 24.17 58.21 -44.00
N PRO A 423 24.89 57.82 -42.93
CA PRO A 423 25.18 58.72 -41.82
C PRO A 423 25.97 59.96 -42.28
N ALA A 424 25.76 61.11 -41.64
CA ALA A 424 26.59 62.30 -41.85
C ALA A 424 28.01 62.05 -41.30
N VAL A 425 29.03 62.47 -42.04
CA VAL A 425 30.45 62.27 -41.66
C VAL A 425 30.94 63.55 -40.96
N ASP A 426 31.35 63.45 -39.69
CA ASP A 426 32.07 64.52 -39.00
C ASP A 426 33.55 64.49 -39.46
N ASN A 427 34.07 65.63 -39.92
CA ASN A 427 35.44 65.76 -40.41
C ASN A 427 36.42 65.78 -39.23
N GLU A 428 36.79 64.62 -38.66
CA GLU A 428 38.04 64.39 -37.93
C GLU A 428 38.18 62.90 -37.49
N THR A 429 38.61 62.02 -38.39
CA THR A 429 39.25 60.73 -38.02
C THR A 429 40.13 60.16 -39.15
N ASP A 430 41.18 59.44 -38.75
CA ASP A 430 42.30 58.92 -39.55
C ASP A 430 41.93 57.94 -40.67
N SER A 431 42.72 57.95 -41.75
CA SER A 431 42.57 57.12 -42.97
C SER A 431 42.93 55.62 -42.78
N SER A 432 42.60 55.03 -41.63
CA SER A 432 42.77 53.59 -41.35
C SER A 432 41.49 52.89 -40.86
N GLU A 433 40.40 53.62 -40.62
CA GLU A 433 39.08 53.03 -40.28
C GLU A 433 38.19 52.75 -41.51
N ASP A 434 38.48 53.34 -42.68
CA ASP A 434 37.68 53.17 -43.90
C ASP A 434 37.80 51.77 -44.54
N ASP A 435 38.95 51.12 -44.41
CA ASP A 435 39.18 49.79 -44.99
C ASP A 435 38.43 48.69 -44.20
N GLU A 436 38.30 48.83 -42.89
CA GLU A 436 37.61 47.84 -42.05
C GLU A 436 36.08 47.93 -42.20
N ALA A 437 35.53 49.15 -42.31
CA ALA A 437 34.10 49.39 -42.54
C ALA A 437 33.65 48.92 -43.94
N ALA A 438 34.47 49.14 -44.98
CA ALA A 438 34.22 48.66 -46.33
C ALA A 438 34.26 47.12 -46.40
N VAL A 439 35.22 46.48 -45.70
CA VAL A 439 35.32 45.02 -45.61
C VAL A 439 34.14 44.41 -44.84
N ALA A 440 33.68 45.05 -43.77
CA ALA A 440 32.49 44.62 -43.02
C ALA A 440 31.21 44.70 -43.87
N THR A 441 31.02 45.81 -44.59
CA THR A 441 29.89 46.01 -45.50
C THR A 441 29.90 45.00 -46.64
N ALA A 442 31.06 44.75 -47.26
CA ALA A 442 31.23 43.74 -48.30
C ALA A 442 30.95 42.32 -47.79
N ARG A 443 31.31 42.00 -46.54
CA ARG A 443 31.01 40.72 -45.89
C ARG A 443 29.50 40.53 -45.67
N VAL A 444 28.79 41.57 -45.25
CA VAL A 444 27.33 41.55 -45.08
C VAL A 444 26.62 41.42 -46.44
N LEU A 445 27.03 42.19 -47.46
CA LEU A 445 26.49 42.08 -48.81
C LEU A 445 26.71 40.68 -49.40
N ARG A 446 27.89 40.09 -49.22
CA ARG A 446 28.18 38.72 -49.70
C ARG A 446 27.35 37.66 -48.97
N ARG A 447 27.05 37.87 -47.68
CA ARG A 447 26.17 36.98 -46.88
C ARG A 447 24.74 36.97 -47.41
N TYR A 448 24.16 38.14 -47.69
CA TYR A 448 22.80 38.24 -48.24
C TYR A 448 22.72 37.90 -49.73
N GLN A 449 23.81 38.10 -50.50
CA GLN A 449 23.88 37.69 -51.90
C GLN A 449 23.91 36.16 -52.07
N ASN A 450 24.58 35.46 -51.14
CA ASN A 450 24.65 34.00 -51.11
C ASN A 450 23.48 33.37 -50.31
N ALA A 451 22.51 34.17 -49.88
CA ALA A 451 21.32 33.69 -49.19
C ALA A 451 20.50 32.77 -50.11
N LYS A 452 20.04 31.63 -49.58
CA LYS A 452 19.16 30.73 -50.32
C LYS A 452 17.79 31.41 -50.52
N VAL A 453 17.34 31.48 -51.78
CA VAL A 453 16.01 31.98 -52.15
C VAL A 453 15.02 30.85 -52.00
N GLU A 454 14.11 30.95 -51.04
CA GLU A 454 13.00 30.02 -50.92
C GLU A 454 11.85 30.47 -51.83
N HIS A 455 11.47 29.60 -52.78
CA HIS A 455 10.30 29.79 -53.65
C HIS A 455 9.01 29.22 -53.04
N ALA A 456 9.07 28.65 -51.84
CA ALA A 456 7.90 28.09 -51.18
C ALA A 456 7.10 29.22 -50.51
N THR A 457 5.79 29.26 -50.77
CA THR A 457 4.88 30.00 -49.90
C THR A 457 4.93 29.40 -48.49
N ALA A 458 4.65 30.21 -47.46
CA ALA A 458 4.67 29.74 -46.08
C ALA A 458 3.77 28.51 -45.86
N GLU A 459 2.68 28.40 -46.63
CA GLU A 459 1.75 27.26 -46.63
C GLU A 459 2.36 25.99 -47.23
N GLU A 460 3.08 26.08 -48.35
CA GLU A 460 3.75 24.92 -48.96
C GLU A 460 4.89 24.39 -48.09
N ALA A 461 5.64 25.28 -47.42
CA ALA A 461 6.68 24.88 -46.49
C ALA A 461 6.11 24.17 -45.25
N GLN A 462 4.98 24.64 -44.72
CA GLN A 462 4.26 23.98 -43.62
C GLN A 462 3.72 22.60 -44.05
N LEU A 463 3.17 22.48 -45.25
CA LEU A 463 2.67 21.21 -45.78
C LEU A 463 3.80 20.19 -45.96
N GLN A 464 4.95 20.62 -46.49
CA GLN A 464 6.13 19.75 -46.62
C GLN A 464 6.70 19.33 -45.25
N MET A 465 6.71 20.23 -44.26
CA MET A 465 7.10 19.89 -42.89
C MET A 465 6.14 18.86 -42.28
N LYS A 466 4.83 19.04 -42.46
CA LYS A 466 3.82 18.10 -41.99
C LYS A 466 3.96 16.73 -42.65
N GLN A 467 4.09 16.67 -43.98
CA GLN A 467 4.32 15.42 -44.70
C GLN A 467 5.57 14.69 -44.23
N LYS A 468 6.66 15.43 -43.98
CA LYS A 468 7.91 14.86 -43.44
C LYS A 468 7.73 14.34 -42.02
N TYR A 469 6.99 15.06 -41.18
CA TYR A 469 6.63 14.61 -39.82
C TYR A 469 5.84 13.30 -39.90
N ASP A 470 4.78 13.26 -40.70
CA ASP A 470 3.92 12.09 -40.87
C ASP A 470 4.71 10.88 -41.38
N GLN A 471 5.61 11.08 -42.36
CA GLN A 471 6.49 10.01 -42.85
C GLN A 471 7.43 9.48 -41.77
N ASN A 472 8.05 10.36 -40.98
CA ASN A 472 8.93 9.94 -39.89
C ASN A 472 8.16 9.24 -38.77
N PHE A 473 6.94 9.70 -38.47
CA PHE A 473 6.05 9.08 -37.49
C PHE A 473 5.65 7.67 -37.90
N GLN A 474 5.26 7.48 -39.17
CA GLN A 474 4.97 6.14 -39.70
C GLN A 474 6.20 5.23 -39.70
N ALA A 475 7.38 5.75 -40.06
CA ALA A 475 8.62 4.98 -39.99
C ALA A 475 8.99 4.58 -38.55
N TRP A 476 8.70 5.43 -37.57
CA TRP A 476 8.89 5.12 -36.14
C TRP A 476 7.94 4.00 -35.68
N LYS A 477 6.64 4.08 -36.06
CA LYS A 477 5.69 3.00 -35.81
C LYS A 477 6.10 1.70 -36.48
N ASP A 478 6.53 1.74 -37.74
CA ASP A 478 7.01 0.57 -38.46
C ASP A 478 8.22 -0.09 -37.79
N LYS A 479 9.13 0.72 -37.24
CA LYS A 479 10.26 0.22 -36.44
C LYS A 479 9.79 -0.54 -35.20
N TYR A 480 8.75 -0.07 -34.50
CA TYR A 480 8.18 -0.77 -33.35
C TYR A 480 7.72 -2.17 -33.74
N TYR A 481 6.85 -2.26 -34.76
CA TYR A 481 6.32 -3.55 -35.21
C TYR A 481 7.41 -4.50 -35.70
N LYS A 482 8.35 -4.02 -36.52
CA LYS A 482 9.49 -4.83 -37.00
C LYS A 482 10.36 -5.35 -35.86
N SER A 483 10.54 -4.57 -34.79
CA SER A 483 11.36 -4.97 -33.65
C SER A 483 10.67 -5.93 -32.68
N LYS A 484 9.36 -5.79 -32.48
CA LYS A 484 8.60 -6.55 -31.47
C LYS A 484 7.92 -7.78 -32.03
N PHE A 485 7.44 -7.69 -33.27
CA PHE A 485 6.63 -8.72 -33.93
C PHE A 485 7.31 -9.33 -35.17
N GLU A 486 8.49 -8.83 -35.57
CA GLU A 486 9.27 -9.32 -36.73
C GLU A 486 8.62 -9.03 -38.11
N TRP A 487 7.53 -8.25 -38.15
CA TRP A 487 6.85 -7.77 -39.36
C TRP A 487 6.49 -6.28 -39.27
N GLY A 488 6.30 -5.61 -40.41
CA GLY A 488 6.05 -4.17 -40.51
C GLY A 488 4.60 -3.76 -40.70
N LEU A 489 4.37 -2.44 -40.82
CA LEU A 489 3.07 -1.84 -41.11
C LEU A 489 2.49 -2.27 -42.47
N GLU A 490 3.35 -2.78 -43.37
CA GLU A 490 2.94 -3.30 -44.68
C GLU A 490 2.04 -4.56 -44.59
N ASN A 491 2.09 -5.30 -43.47
CA ASN A 491 1.29 -6.51 -43.29
C ASN A 491 -0.05 -6.19 -42.61
N GLU A 492 -1.01 -5.73 -43.40
CA GLU A 492 -2.35 -5.36 -42.91
C GLU A 492 -3.13 -6.56 -42.32
N GLU A 493 -2.88 -7.78 -42.81
CA GLU A 493 -3.58 -8.97 -42.31
C GLU A 493 -3.17 -9.31 -40.87
N GLU A 494 -1.86 -9.34 -40.59
CA GLU A 494 -1.35 -9.59 -39.23
C GLU A 494 -1.67 -8.43 -38.29
N MET A 495 -1.65 -7.19 -38.79
CA MET A 495 -2.10 -6.02 -38.02
C MET A 495 -3.57 -6.13 -37.62
N ARG A 496 -4.44 -6.56 -38.55
CA ARG A 496 -5.87 -6.78 -38.26
C ARG A 496 -6.06 -7.87 -37.22
N LYS A 497 -5.38 -9.03 -37.35
CA LYS A 497 -5.45 -10.12 -36.35
C LYS A 497 -4.99 -9.67 -34.96
N LEU A 498 -3.88 -8.94 -34.88
CA LEU A 498 -3.35 -8.38 -33.63
C LEU A 498 -4.38 -7.45 -32.96
N THR A 499 -4.92 -6.50 -33.72
CA THR A 499 -5.84 -5.48 -33.20
C THR A 499 -7.21 -6.06 -32.86
N GLU A 500 -7.74 -6.99 -33.67
CA GLU A 500 -8.97 -7.73 -33.36
C GLU A 500 -8.81 -8.56 -32.07
N ASN A 501 -7.68 -9.26 -31.90
CA ASN A 501 -7.43 -10.04 -30.69
C ASN A 501 -7.27 -9.16 -29.44
N TYR A 502 -6.73 -7.94 -29.58
CA TYR A 502 -6.65 -6.97 -28.49
C TYR A 502 -8.03 -6.44 -28.09
N VAL A 503 -8.88 -6.07 -29.06
CA VAL A 503 -10.25 -5.60 -28.81
C VAL A 503 -11.12 -6.70 -28.19
N GLN A 504 -10.99 -7.95 -28.67
CA GLN A 504 -11.58 -9.11 -28.01
C GLN A 504 -11.13 -9.21 -26.56
N GLY A 505 -9.84 -9.01 -26.29
CA GLY A 505 -9.34 -9.08 -24.93
C GLY A 505 -9.90 -8.03 -24.00
N LEU A 506 -10.05 -6.78 -24.45
CA LEU A 506 -10.65 -5.72 -23.64
C LEU A 506 -12.07 -6.11 -23.22
N GLN A 507 -12.84 -6.64 -24.18
CA GLN A 507 -14.20 -7.08 -23.95
C GLN A 507 -14.29 -8.35 -23.09
N TRP A 508 -13.35 -9.29 -23.26
CA TRP A 508 -13.23 -10.47 -22.41
C TRP A 508 -12.94 -10.08 -20.96
N VAL A 509 -12.02 -9.15 -20.74
CA VAL A 509 -11.67 -8.64 -19.39
C VAL A 509 -12.89 -7.98 -18.76
N LEU A 510 -13.62 -7.12 -19.48
CA LEU A 510 -14.85 -6.54 -18.95
C LEU A 510 -15.88 -7.60 -18.60
N PHE A 511 -16.13 -8.59 -19.46
CA PHE A 511 -17.03 -9.69 -19.10
C PHE A 511 -16.53 -10.46 -17.88
N TYR A 512 -15.23 -10.69 -17.75
CA TYR A 512 -14.66 -11.39 -16.61
C TYR A 512 -14.95 -10.70 -15.26
N TYR A 513 -14.93 -9.36 -15.24
CA TYR A 513 -15.20 -8.57 -14.04
C TYR A 513 -16.71 -8.40 -13.79
N TYR A 514 -17.50 -8.14 -14.84
CA TYR A 514 -18.95 -7.88 -14.72
C TYR A 514 -19.81 -9.15 -14.62
N ARG A 515 -19.43 -10.22 -15.32
CA ARG A 515 -20.28 -11.41 -15.56
C ARG A 515 -19.60 -12.71 -15.15
N GLY A 516 -18.29 -12.70 -14.92
CA GLY A 516 -17.50 -13.92 -14.72
C GLY A 516 -16.90 -14.41 -16.05
N VAL A 517 -16.30 -15.60 -16.03
CA VAL A 517 -15.51 -16.11 -17.17
C VAL A 517 -16.37 -16.20 -18.43
N ALA A 518 -16.04 -15.40 -19.45
CA ALA A 518 -16.71 -15.46 -20.76
C ALA A 518 -16.21 -16.63 -21.63
N SER A 519 -14.93 -16.98 -21.48
CA SER A 519 -14.29 -18.09 -22.19
C SER A 519 -13.07 -18.58 -21.44
N TRP A 520 -13.06 -19.85 -21.06
CA TRP A 520 -11.90 -20.55 -20.51
C TRP A 520 -10.74 -20.71 -21.51
N PRO A 521 -10.95 -21.08 -22.79
CA PRO A 521 -9.85 -21.29 -23.74
C PRO A 521 -9.35 -20.00 -24.42
N TRP A 522 -10.06 -18.88 -24.33
CA TRP A 522 -9.60 -17.63 -24.95
C TRP A 522 -8.34 -17.09 -24.25
N PHE A 523 -7.41 -16.54 -25.03
CA PHE A 523 -6.24 -15.82 -24.55
C PHE A 523 -5.70 -14.86 -25.62
N TYR A 524 -4.88 -13.90 -25.19
CA TYR A 524 -4.18 -12.99 -26.10
C TYR A 524 -2.91 -13.63 -26.68
N GLN A 525 -2.82 -13.69 -28.01
CA GLN A 525 -1.88 -14.55 -28.74
C GLN A 525 -0.50 -13.91 -29.02
N TYR A 526 -0.22 -12.76 -28.42
CA TYR A 526 1.00 -11.99 -28.67
C TYR A 526 1.64 -11.55 -27.35
N HIS A 527 2.96 -11.33 -27.33
CA HIS A 527 3.66 -10.84 -26.12
C HIS A 527 3.54 -9.32 -25.93
N TYR A 528 3.16 -8.59 -26.98
CA TYR A 528 3.09 -7.13 -26.99
C TYR A 528 1.73 -6.65 -27.51
N SER A 529 1.34 -5.45 -27.11
CA SER A 529 0.13 -4.76 -27.55
C SER A 529 0.34 -4.06 -28.92
N PRO A 530 -0.73 -3.75 -29.66
CA PRO A 530 -0.65 -2.80 -30.77
C PRO A 530 -0.40 -1.37 -30.25
N MET A 531 0.01 -0.47 -31.15
CA MET A 531 -0.01 0.97 -30.90
C MET A 531 -1.46 1.46 -30.75
N ILE A 532 -1.70 2.44 -29.87
CA ILE A 532 -3.00 3.04 -29.53
C ILE A 532 -3.78 3.42 -30.80
N SER A 533 -3.15 4.14 -31.72
CA SER A 533 -3.76 4.63 -32.97
C SER A 533 -4.13 3.52 -33.95
N ASP A 534 -3.56 2.31 -33.80
CA ASP A 534 -3.87 1.15 -34.62
C ASP A 534 -4.96 0.26 -34.01
N VAL A 535 -5.24 0.34 -32.70
CA VAL A 535 -6.29 -0.46 -32.03
C VAL A 535 -7.63 -0.34 -32.76
N LYS A 536 -7.93 0.84 -33.31
CA LYS A 536 -9.18 1.09 -34.06
C LYS A 536 -9.38 0.19 -35.29
N LYS A 537 -8.29 -0.37 -35.86
CA LYS A 537 -8.36 -1.32 -36.98
C LYS A 537 -9.03 -2.64 -36.57
N GLY A 538 -9.07 -2.95 -35.27
CA GLY A 538 -9.66 -4.14 -34.70
C GLY A 538 -11.11 -3.99 -34.23
N LEU A 539 -11.75 -2.84 -34.43
CA LEU A 539 -13.11 -2.59 -33.91
C LEU A 539 -14.19 -3.47 -34.56
N ALA A 540 -13.90 -4.14 -35.67
CA ALA A 540 -14.81 -5.10 -36.31
C ALA A 540 -14.66 -6.53 -35.76
N ALA A 541 -13.95 -6.73 -34.64
CA ALA A 541 -13.71 -8.04 -34.06
C ALA A 541 -15.01 -8.76 -33.64
N ASP A 542 -15.02 -10.07 -33.82
CA ASP A 542 -16.09 -10.92 -33.29
C ASP A 542 -15.92 -11.08 -31.77
N ILE A 543 -16.93 -10.65 -31.03
CA ILE A 543 -16.97 -10.62 -29.56
C ILE A 543 -17.75 -11.83 -28.98
N ASN A 544 -18.20 -12.76 -29.83
CA ASN A 544 -18.96 -13.94 -29.39
C ASN A 544 -18.05 -15.01 -28.79
N PHE A 545 -17.85 -14.94 -27.48
CA PHE A 545 -17.06 -15.90 -26.72
C PHE A 545 -17.78 -17.24 -26.52
N GLN A 546 -17.04 -18.34 -26.70
CA GLN A 546 -17.49 -19.68 -26.33
C GLN A 546 -16.93 -20.02 -24.94
N LEU A 547 -17.80 -20.38 -23.99
CA LEU A 547 -17.40 -20.62 -22.60
C LEU A 547 -16.29 -21.68 -22.49
N GLY A 548 -16.41 -22.80 -23.20
CA GLY A 548 -15.47 -23.91 -23.12
C GLY A 548 -15.44 -24.54 -21.72
N GLN A 549 -14.34 -25.20 -21.38
CA GLN A 549 -14.12 -25.81 -20.07
C GLN A 549 -12.77 -25.38 -19.49
N PRO A 550 -12.63 -25.29 -18.15
CA PRO A 550 -11.34 -25.12 -17.50
C PRO A 550 -10.45 -26.34 -17.76
N PHE A 551 -9.14 -26.11 -17.77
CA PHE A 551 -8.16 -27.21 -17.71
C PHE A 551 -8.33 -28.01 -16.41
N HIS A 552 -8.02 -29.30 -16.45
CA HIS A 552 -7.79 -30.04 -15.21
C HIS A 552 -6.52 -29.53 -14.49
N PRO A 553 -6.41 -29.69 -13.16
CA PRO A 553 -5.27 -29.20 -12.40
C PRO A 553 -3.90 -29.63 -12.97
N TYR A 554 -3.73 -30.88 -13.39
CA TYR A 554 -2.46 -31.36 -13.95
C TYR A 554 -2.18 -30.82 -15.35
N GLU A 555 -3.22 -30.57 -16.14
CA GLU A 555 -3.08 -29.97 -17.45
C GLU A 555 -2.64 -28.50 -17.30
N GLN A 556 -3.20 -27.77 -16.33
CA GLN A 556 -2.70 -26.45 -15.97
C GLN A 556 -1.25 -26.52 -15.49
N LEU A 557 -0.91 -27.41 -14.55
CA LEU A 557 0.46 -27.54 -14.04
C LEU A 557 1.48 -27.75 -15.17
N MET A 558 1.17 -28.65 -16.10
CA MET A 558 2.02 -28.89 -17.28
C MET A 558 2.05 -27.68 -18.22
N GLY A 559 0.98 -26.89 -18.27
CA GLY A 559 0.91 -25.65 -19.04
C GLY A 559 1.68 -24.47 -18.42
N VAL A 560 1.87 -24.42 -17.09
CA VAL A 560 2.49 -23.26 -16.41
C VAL A 560 3.87 -23.51 -15.81
N LEU A 561 4.23 -24.74 -15.42
CA LEU A 561 5.47 -25.00 -14.70
C LEU A 561 6.68 -25.21 -15.63
N PRO A 562 7.88 -24.71 -15.28
CA PRO A 562 9.12 -25.04 -15.96
C PRO A 562 9.64 -26.44 -15.58
N ASP A 563 10.53 -27.01 -16.40
CA ASP A 563 11.20 -28.29 -16.12
C ASP A 563 12.02 -28.29 -14.82
N ARG A 564 12.53 -27.12 -14.41
CA ARG A 564 13.20 -26.87 -13.13
C ARG A 564 12.33 -27.25 -11.92
N SER A 565 11.02 -27.09 -12.03
CA SER A 565 10.03 -27.36 -10.98
C SER A 565 9.32 -28.71 -11.18
N LYS A 566 9.85 -29.62 -12.01
CA LYS A 566 9.19 -30.90 -12.32
C LYS A 566 8.87 -31.78 -11.10
N LYS A 567 9.60 -31.64 -9.98
CA LYS A 567 9.32 -32.38 -8.74
C LYS A 567 7.91 -32.15 -8.19
N ILE A 568 7.29 -31.02 -8.55
CA ILE A 568 5.93 -30.64 -8.12
C ILE A 568 4.85 -31.42 -8.90
N VAL A 569 5.12 -31.83 -10.14
CA VAL A 569 4.17 -32.58 -10.96
C VAL A 569 4.32 -34.10 -10.74
N PRO A 570 3.25 -34.89 -10.96
CA PRO A 570 3.32 -36.36 -10.92
C PRO A 570 4.48 -36.92 -11.73
N VAL A 571 5.15 -37.94 -11.18
CA VAL A 571 6.37 -38.55 -11.76
C VAL A 571 6.15 -39.04 -13.19
N VAL A 572 4.93 -39.49 -13.51
CA VAL A 572 4.54 -39.97 -14.84
C VAL A 572 4.71 -38.93 -15.96
N TYR A 573 4.72 -37.63 -15.64
CA TYR A 573 4.87 -36.55 -16.61
C TYR A 573 6.30 -36.02 -16.75
N HIS A 574 7.24 -36.42 -15.88
CA HIS A 574 8.59 -35.85 -15.86
C HIS A 574 9.31 -36.01 -17.20
N GLU A 575 9.12 -37.16 -17.86
CA GLU A 575 9.69 -37.43 -19.18
C GLU A 575 9.18 -36.47 -20.25
N LEU A 576 7.93 -36.01 -20.16
CA LEU A 576 7.36 -35.05 -21.12
C LEU A 576 8.04 -33.68 -21.03
N MET A 577 8.57 -33.32 -19.85
CA MET A 577 9.24 -32.04 -19.62
C MET A 577 10.74 -32.08 -19.93
N THR A 578 11.38 -33.24 -19.83
CA THR A 578 12.85 -33.34 -19.91
C THR A 578 13.40 -34.18 -21.05
N SER A 579 12.61 -35.11 -21.60
CA SER A 579 13.09 -35.96 -22.70
C SER A 579 13.19 -35.15 -24.00
N PRO A 580 14.33 -35.20 -24.71
CA PRO A 580 14.45 -34.63 -26.06
C PRO A 580 13.44 -35.22 -27.06
N ASP A 581 12.99 -36.46 -26.83
CA ASP A 581 12.01 -37.16 -27.68
C ASP A 581 10.56 -36.77 -27.35
N SER A 582 10.34 -35.90 -26.35
CA SER A 582 8.99 -35.47 -25.98
C SER A 582 8.35 -34.64 -27.10
N PRO A 583 7.08 -34.91 -27.46
CA PRO A 583 6.37 -34.15 -28.50
C PRO A 583 6.09 -32.70 -28.10
N ILE A 584 6.39 -32.32 -26.85
CA ILE A 584 6.15 -30.98 -26.28
C ILE A 584 7.39 -30.41 -25.58
N ILE A 585 8.60 -30.91 -25.90
CA ILE A 585 9.86 -30.41 -25.29
C ILE A 585 10.08 -28.92 -25.58
N ASP A 586 9.60 -28.41 -26.72
CA ASP A 586 9.63 -27.00 -27.11
C ASP A 586 8.88 -26.08 -26.13
N PHE A 587 7.97 -26.64 -25.32
CA PHE A 587 7.25 -25.87 -24.30
C PHE A 587 8.10 -25.58 -23.05
N TYR A 588 9.26 -26.22 -22.87
CA TYR A 588 10.09 -26.09 -21.67
C TYR A 588 11.51 -25.58 -21.99
N PRO A 589 11.64 -24.35 -22.54
CA PRO A 589 12.96 -23.78 -22.82
C PRO A 589 13.73 -23.51 -21.53
N ARG A 590 14.99 -23.96 -21.47
CA ARG A 590 15.88 -23.68 -20.33
C ARG A 590 16.41 -22.25 -20.32
N GLU A 591 16.62 -21.67 -21.50
CA GLU A 591 17.02 -20.28 -21.71
C GLU A 591 15.93 -19.54 -22.49
N PHE A 592 15.61 -18.32 -22.07
CA PHE A 592 14.59 -17.47 -22.70
C PHE A 592 14.99 -16.00 -22.64
N GLN A 593 14.53 -15.22 -23.63
CA GLN A 593 14.84 -13.79 -23.72
C GLN A 593 13.96 -12.97 -22.77
N LEU A 594 14.57 -11.95 -22.17
CA LEU A 594 13.93 -10.97 -21.32
C LEU A 594 13.99 -9.62 -22.01
N ASP A 595 12.83 -9.02 -22.28
CA ASP A 595 12.74 -7.70 -22.88
C ASP A 595 12.14 -6.70 -21.88
N MET A 596 12.96 -5.72 -21.45
CA MET A 596 12.54 -4.70 -20.49
C MET A 596 11.39 -3.83 -21.01
N ASN A 597 11.23 -3.69 -22.33
CA ASN A 597 10.13 -2.95 -22.96
C ASN A 597 9.77 -1.59 -22.29
N GLY A 598 10.78 -0.78 -21.94
CA GLY A 598 10.60 0.53 -21.29
C GLY A 598 10.37 0.48 -19.77
N LYS A 599 10.26 -0.71 -19.17
CA LYS A 599 10.15 -0.89 -17.73
C LYS A 599 11.49 -0.71 -17.02
N LYS A 600 11.44 -0.20 -15.80
CA LYS A 600 12.64 0.09 -14.98
C LYS A 600 13.11 -1.13 -14.21
N MET A 601 12.20 -2.03 -13.87
CA MET A 601 12.45 -3.16 -12.98
C MET A 601 12.42 -4.47 -13.76
N GLU A 602 13.39 -5.35 -13.51
CA GLU A 602 13.54 -6.60 -14.26
C GLU A 602 12.36 -7.57 -14.07
N TRP A 603 11.66 -7.49 -12.94
CA TRP A 603 10.46 -8.29 -12.67
C TRP A 603 9.26 -7.87 -13.52
N GLU A 604 9.28 -6.67 -14.13
CA GLU A 604 8.26 -6.22 -15.08
C GLU A 604 8.63 -6.55 -16.54
N ALA A 605 9.79 -7.16 -16.78
CA ALA A 605 10.26 -7.48 -18.13
C ALA A 605 9.39 -8.56 -18.79
N VAL A 606 9.18 -8.41 -20.09
CA VAL A 606 8.45 -9.39 -20.91
C VAL A 606 9.30 -10.65 -21.06
N VAL A 607 8.74 -11.77 -20.61
CA VAL A 607 9.35 -13.10 -20.71
C VAL A 607 8.92 -13.75 -22.02
N LYS A 608 9.83 -13.85 -22.98
CA LYS A 608 9.56 -14.44 -24.30
C LYS A 608 9.66 -15.97 -24.26
N ILE A 609 8.53 -16.61 -23.99
CA ILE A 609 8.37 -18.07 -24.04
C ILE A 609 7.28 -18.48 -25.04
N PRO A 610 7.41 -19.66 -25.72
CA PRO A 610 6.42 -20.12 -26.71
C PRO A 610 5.06 -20.37 -26.08
N PHE A 611 3.96 -19.92 -26.67
CA PHE A 611 2.61 -20.19 -26.15
C PHE A 611 2.24 -21.68 -26.24
N ILE A 612 1.56 -22.21 -25.21
CA ILE A 612 1.12 -23.61 -25.20
C ILE A 612 0.05 -23.83 -26.26
N ASN A 613 0.23 -24.86 -27.07
CA ASN A 613 -0.84 -25.42 -27.90
C ASN A 613 -1.59 -26.48 -27.10
N GLU A 614 -2.82 -26.14 -26.68
CA GLU A 614 -3.70 -27.00 -25.88
C GLU A 614 -3.88 -28.40 -26.47
N LYS A 615 -4.17 -28.53 -27.76
CA LYS A 615 -4.39 -29.84 -28.39
C LYS A 615 -3.14 -30.72 -28.35
N ARG A 616 -1.95 -30.13 -28.58
CA ARG A 616 -0.67 -30.86 -28.48
C ARG A 616 -0.38 -31.30 -27.05
N LEU A 617 -0.63 -30.43 -26.07
CA LEU A 617 -0.42 -30.73 -24.65
C LEU A 617 -1.31 -31.90 -24.20
N LEU A 618 -2.62 -31.80 -24.44
CA LEU A 618 -3.58 -32.82 -24.02
C LEU A 618 -3.31 -34.17 -24.69
N ALA A 619 -2.97 -34.17 -25.98
CA ALA A 619 -2.62 -35.40 -26.70
C ALA A 619 -1.36 -36.08 -26.15
N ALA A 620 -0.36 -35.30 -25.71
CA ALA A 620 0.86 -35.83 -25.09
C ALA A 620 0.62 -36.38 -23.67
N MET A 621 -0.30 -35.78 -22.91
CA MET A 621 -0.64 -36.19 -21.54
C MET A 621 -1.55 -37.42 -21.50
N ALA A 622 -2.51 -37.54 -22.43
CA ALA A 622 -3.49 -38.64 -22.46
C ALA A 622 -2.93 -40.05 -22.21
N PRO A 623 -1.83 -40.51 -22.85
CA PRO A 623 -1.28 -41.84 -22.58
C PRO A 623 -0.68 -41.98 -21.16
N LYS A 624 -0.20 -40.87 -20.57
CA LYS A 624 0.40 -40.85 -19.23
C LYS A 624 -0.67 -40.75 -18.13
N ASN A 625 -1.85 -40.15 -18.41
CA ASN A 625 -2.96 -40.03 -17.45
C ASN A 625 -3.43 -41.40 -16.93
N ALA A 626 -3.34 -42.46 -17.74
CA ALA A 626 -3.70 -43.82 -17.35
C ALA A 626 -2.78 -44.42 -16.27
N LEU A 627 -1.57 -43.86 -16.10
CA LEU A 627 -0.56 -44.34 -15.16
C LEU A 627 -0.62 -43.64 -13.79
N LEU A 628 -1.53 -42.68 -13.61
CA LEU A 628 -1.73 -41.98 -12.34
C LEU A 628 -2.27 -42.92 -11.26
N SER A 629 -1.81 -42.72 -10.03
CA SER A 629 -2.40 -43.34 -8.85
C SER A 629 -3.82 -42.82 -8.58
N GLU A 630 -4.60 -43.53 -7.76
CA GLU A 630 -5.97 -43.11 -7.43
C GLU A 630 -6.02 -41.77 -6.68
N ASP A 631 -5.04 -41.49 -5.82
CA ASP A 631 -4.96 -40.21 -5.11
C ASP A 631 -4.59 -39.06 -6.06
N GLU A 632 -3.73 -39.32 -7.05
CA GLU A 632 -3.42 -38.35 -8.11
C GLU A 632 -4.62 -38.11 -9.01
N LYS A 633 -5.42 -39.14 -9.34
CA LYS A 633 -6.66 -38.96 -10.10
C LYS A 633 -7.65 -38.07 -9.35
N LYS A 634 -7.85 -38.29 -8.04
CA LYS A 634 -8.71 -37.43 -7.22
C LYS A 634 -8.22 -35.99 -7.18
N ARG A 635 -6.91 -35.77 -7.02
CA ARG A 635 -6.29 -34.43 -7.05
C ARG A 635 -6.41 -33.73 -8.40
N ASN A 636 -6.63 -34.47 -9.48
CA ASN A 636 -6.81 -33.94 -10.82
C ASN A 636 -8.30 -33.70 -11.18
N ASP A 637 -9.22 -33.96 -10.26
CA ASP A 637 -10.64 -33.67 -10.44
C ASP A 637 -11.03 -32.34 -9.78
N PHE A 638 -12.22 -31.82 -10.11
CA PHE A 638 -12.74 -30.60 -9.51
C PHE A 638 -13.46 -30.89 -8.19
N GLY A 639 -13.28 -29.98 -7.24
CA GLY A 639 -13.94 -30.00 -5.94
C GLY A 639 -15.16 -29.09 -5.87
N VAL A 640 -15.66 -28.91 -4.65
CA VAL A 640 -16.79 -28.03 -4.34
C VAL A 640 -16.41 -27.09 -3.20
N SER A 641 -17.00 -25.89 -3.19
CA SER A 641 -16.88 -24.99 -2.03
C SER A 641 -17.59 -25.60 -0.83
N LEU A 642 -17.05 -25.37 0.37
CA LEU A 642 -17.57 -25.93 1.62
C LEU A 642 -18.05 -24.82 2.54
N LYS A 643 -19.20 -25.05 3.19
CA LYS A 643 -19.76 -24.21 4.24
C LYS A 643 -19.60 -24.90 5.59
N PHE A 644 -19.17 -24.14 6.59
CA PHE A 644 -19.03 -24.56 7.97
C PHE A 644 -19.93 -23.71 8.86
N THR A 645 -20.75 -24.37 9.68
CA THR A 645 -21.68 -23.72 10.61
C THR A 645 -21.67 -24.43 11.95
N TYR A 646 -21.84 -23.68 13.04
CA TYR A 646 -21.99 -24.25 14.37
C TYR A 646 -23.38 -24.86 14.56
N SER A 647 -23.45 -26.04 15.17
CA SER A 647 -24.69 -26.64 15.62
C SER A 647 -24.51 -27.28 17.00
N PRO A 648 -25.28 -26.88 18.03
CA PRO A 648 -25.17 -27.46 19.37
C PRO A 648 -25.62 -28.93 19.42
N ASP A 649 -26.42 -29.38 18.45
CA ASP A 649 -26.97 -30.74 18.39
C ASP A 649 -25.97 -31.78 17.85
N VAL A 650 -24.84 -31.32 17.28
CA VAL A 650 -23.81 -32.18 16.71
C VAL A 650 -22.63 -32.25 17.66
N ASP A 651 -22.21 -33.45 18.06
CA ASP A 651 -21.02 -33.66 18.91
C ASP A 651 -20.34 -34.97 18.50
N TYR A 652 -19.15 -34.87 17.91
CA TYR A 652 -18.35 -36.01 17.48
C TYR A 652 -16.85 -35.71 17.56
N ILE A 653 -16.05 -36.77 17.53
CA ILE A 653 -14.59 -36.65 17.51
C ILE A 653 -14.13 -36.36 16.08
N TYR A 654 -13.52 -35.21 15.84
CA TYR A 654 -12.92 -34.86 14.55
C TYR A 654 -11.41 -35.14 14.59
N PRO A 655 -10.88 -35.97 13.68
CA PRO A 655 -9.48 -36.39 13.71
C PRO A 655 -8.52 -35.22 13.41
N SER A 656 -7.38 -35.22 14.08
CA SER A 656 -6.32 -34.24 13.85
C SER A 656 -5.73 -34.38 12.45
N SER A 657 -5.51 -33.24 11.79
CA SER A 657 -4.85 -33.17 10.49
C SER A 657 -3.31 -33.18 10.58
N LEU A 658 -2.72 -32.95 11.76
CA LEU A 658 -1.28 -33.05 12.04
C LEU A 658 -1.02 -33.85 13.31
N ILE A 659 -0.93 -35.18 13.14
CA ILE A 659 -0.71 -36.13 14.24
C ILE A 659 0.62 -35.80 14.94
N GLY A 660 0.55 -35.60 16.26
CA GLY A 660 1.71 -35.27 17.10
C GLY A 660 1.91 -33.77 17.35
N ILE A 661 1.30 -32.91 16.54
CA ILE A 661 1.29 -31.44 16.76
C ILE A 661 -0.06 -31.00 17.33
N PHE A 662 -1.15 -31.44 16.70
CA PHE A 662 -2.51 -31.19 17.18
C PHE A 662 -3.15 -32.49 17.65
N SER A 663 -3.90 -32.43 18.74
CA SER A 663 -4.76 -33.53 19.21
C SER A 663 -6.05 -33.59 18.39
N ASP A 664 -6.73 -34.73 18.40
CA ASP A 664 -8.10 -34.82 17.89
C ASP A 664 -9.00 -33.83 18.64
N LEU A 665 -10.04 -33.33 17.96
CA LEU A 665 -11.04 -32.45 18.55
C LEU A 665 -12.14 -33.33 19.16
N PRO A 666 -12.22 -33.47 20.50
CA PRO A 666 -13.12 -34.44 21.12
C PRO A 666 -14.60 -34.05 20.99
N HIS A 667 -14.89 -32.75 20.94
CA HIS A 667 -16.24 -32.19 20.88
C HIS A 667 -16.37 -31.26 19.67
N CYS A 668 -16.49 -31.82 18.47
CA CYS A 668 -16.73 -31.05 17.26
C CYS A 668 -18.21 -30.76 17.09
N HIS A 669 -18.56 -29.47 17.13
CA HIS A 669 -19.90 -28.94 16.89
C HIS A 669 -20.05 -28.34 15.49
N CYS A 670 -19.05 -28.52 14.64
CA CYS A 670 -19.02 -27.99 13.28
C CYS A 670 -19.75 -28.92 12.31
N VAL A 671 -20.72 -28.36 11.60
CA VAL A 671 -21.41 -29.00 10.47
C VAL A 671 -20.77 -28.52 9.17
N GLN A 672 -20.22 -29.45 8.41
CA GLN A 672 -19.67 -29.21 7.08
C GLN A 672 -20.69 -29.59 6.01
N ASN A 673 -21.07 -28.64 5.17
CA ASN A 673 -21.97 -28.84 4.02
C ASN A 673 -21.32 -28.34 2.74
N THR A 674 -21.81 -28.80 1.58
CA THR A 674 -21.49 -28.15 0.32
C THR A 674 -22.06 -26.74 0.30
N PHE A 675 -21.25 -25.77 -0.13
CA PHE A 675 -21.69 -24.41 -0.36
C PHE A 675 -22.10 -24.26 -1.82
N GLU A 676 -23.39 -24.10 -2.04
CA GLU A 676 -23.94 -23.75 -3.35
C GLU A 676 -24.05 -22.23 -3.46
N LEU A 677 -23.62 -21.70 -4.60
CA LEU A 677 -23.80 -20.28 -4.88
C LEU A 677 -25.29 -19.95 -5.07
N PRO A 678 -25.72 -18.69 -4.81
CA PRO A 678 -27.11 -18.30 -5.00
C PRO A 678 -27.60 -18.54 -6.44
N THR A 679 -28.75 -19.19 -6.60
CA THR A 679 -29.27 -19.58 -7.91
C THR A 679 -29.65 -18.36 -8.75
N MET A 680 -29.25 -18.35 -10.02
CA MET A 680 -29.51 -17.28 -10.99
C MET A 680 -30.68 -17.60 -11.95
N ASP A 681 -31.47 -18.64 -11.68
CA ASP A 681 -32.54 -19.10 -12.57
C ASP A 681 -33.62 -18.02 -12.73
N GLY A 682 -33.71 -17.46 -13.95
CA GLY A 682 -34.63 -16.37 -14.27
C GLY A 682 -34.20 -15.00 -13.75
N LEU A 683 -32.96 -14.87 -13.25
CA LEU A 683 -32.38 -13.62 -12.77
C LEU A 683 -31.23 -13.17 -13.67
N GLU A 684 -31.08 -11.87 -13.84
CA GLU A 684 -29.91 -11.27 -14.49
C GLU A 684 -29.01 -10.58 -13.45
N PRO A 685 -27.69 -10.49 -13.68
CA PRO A 685 -26.80 -9.75 -12.80
C PRO A 685 -27.26 -8.29 -12.65
N TYR A 686 -27.42 -7.83 -11.42
CA TYR A 686 -27.76 -6.44 -11.14
C TYR A 686 -26.49 -5.56 -11.16
N VAL A 687 -26.46 -4.56 -12.05
CA VAL A 687 -25.33 -3.63 -12.19
C VAL A 687 -25.79 -2.23 -11.78
N GLY A 688 -25.09 -1.62 -10.83
CA GLY A 688 -25.40 -0.31 -10.25
C GLY A 688 -25.86 -0.36 -8.80
N LEU A 689 -26.41 0.75 -8.30
CA LEU A 689 -26.93 0.88 -6.94
C LEU A 689 -28.29 0.20 -6.80
N VAL A 690 -28.47 -0.56 -5.72
CA VAL A 690 -29.78 -1.13 -5.35
C VAL A 690 -30.65 -0.04 -4.73
N ASP A 691 -31.97 -0.16 -4.86
CA ASP A 691 -32.89 0.76 -4.18
C ASP A 691 -32.72 0.71 -2.64
N GLY A 692 -32.69 1.88 -1.99
CA GLY A 692 -32.55 1.99 -0.53
C GLY A 692 -31.10 2.06 -0.01
N VAL A 693 -30.12 2.17 -0.91
CA VAL A 693 -28.71 2.42 -0.54
C VAL A 693 -28.55 3.78 0.15
N LYS A 694 -27.80 3.80 1.26
CA LYS A 694 -27.46 5.01 2.03
C LYS A 694 -26.07 5.53 1.65
N LEU A 695 -26.02 6.75 1.11
CA LEU A 695 -24.80 7.43 0.65
C LEU A 695 -24.59 8.77 1.37
N GLY A 696 -23.37 9.32 1.25
CA GLY A 696 -23.06 10.66 1.75
C GLY A 696 -23.28 10.79 3.26
N GLU A 697 -24.03 11.82 3.66
CA GLU A 697 -24.38 12.06 5.08
C GLU A 697 -25.19 10.94 5.74
N TYR A 698 -25.87 10.09 4.94
CA TYR A 698 -26.64 8.95 5.42
C TYR A 698 -25.82 7.67 5.54
N ALA A 699 -24.55 7.68 5.12
CA ALA A 699 -23.68 6.51 5.17
C ALA A 699 -23.67 5.86 6.58
N LEU A 700 -23.49 4.54 6.60
CA LEU A 700 -23.49 3.78 7.86
C LEU A 700 -22.33 4.21 8.76
N ALA A 701 -22.51 4.09 10.07
CA ALA A 701 -21.47 4.37 11.06
C ALA A 701 -20.17 3.62 10.74
N GLY A 702 -19.05 4.32 10.83
CA GLY A 702 -17.71 3.81 10.51
C GLY A 702 -17.29 3.94 9.04
N PHE A 703 -18.18 4.36 8.14
CA PHE A 703 -17.82 4.74 6.76
C PHE A 703 -17.68 6.27 6.66
N PRO A 704 -16.54 6.78 6.13
CA PRO A 704 -16.32 8.21 5.99
C PRO A 704 -17.17 8.82 4.86
N SER A 705 -17.49 10.10 4.99
CA SER A 705 -18.09 10.91 3.93
C SER A 705 -17.70 12.39 4.07
N LEU A 706 -17.34 13.01 2.94
CA LEU A 706 -17.08 14.44 2.83
C LEU A 706 -18.37 15.26 2.96
N LYS A 707 -19.52 14.67 2.58
CA LYS A 707 -20.82 15.36 2.55
C LYS A 707 -21.40 15.67 3.95
N THR A 708 -20.73 15.26 5.02
CA THR A 708 -21.13 15.57 6.41
C THR A 708 -20.83 17.01 6.84
N LEU A 709 -19.96 17.72 6.10
CA LEU A 709 -19.72 19.15 6.24
C LEU A 709 -19.89 19.85 4.88
N PRO A 710 -20.29 21.13 4.84
CA PRO A 710 -20.35 21.88 3.59
C PRO A 710 -18.94 22.21 3.11
N PHE A 711 -18.68 22.00 1.81
CA PHE A 711 -17.37 22.23 1.21
C PHE A 711 -17.47 22.62 -0.27
N THR A 712 -16.36 23.15 -0.79
CA THR A 712 -16.07 23.26 -2.22
C THR A 712 -14.81 22.48 -2.55
N ALA A 713 -14.66 21.98 -3.78
CA ALA A 713 -13.49 21.18 -4.16
C ALA A 713 -12.95 21.57 -5.53
N SER A 714 -11.63 21.55 -5.67
CA SER A 714 -10.93 21.84 -6.92
C SER A 714 -9.59 21.10 -7.00
N LEU A 715 -9.18 20.70 -8.20
CA LEU A 715 -7.85 20.17 -8.44
C LEU A 715 -6.78 21.28 -8.35
N GLY A 716 -5.66 20.98 -7.70
CA GLY A 716 -4.51 21.89 -7.69
C GLY A 716 -3.24 21.25 -7.13
N PHE A 717 -2.10 21.91 -7.38
CA PHE A 717 -0.79 21.51 -6.85
C PHE A 717 -0.63 21.99 -5.40
N HIS A 718 -0.86 21.10 -4.43
CA HIS A 718 -0.83 21.45 -3.00
C HIS A 718 0.34 20.85 -2.21
N GLY A 719 1.09 19.91 -2.82
CA GLY A 719 2.20 19.22 -2.17
C GLY A 719 1.74 18.37 -0.98
N VAL A 720 0.71 17.54 -1.21
CA VAL A 720 0.12 16.65 -0.20
C VAL A 720 1.09 15.51 0.11
N ASN A 721 1.27 15.19 1.39
CA ASN A 721 2.18 14.14 1.86
C ASN A 721 1.39 13.01 2.50
N VAL A 722 0.92 12.07 1.68
CA VAL A 722 0.21 10.86 2.15
C VAL A 722 1.20 9.82 2.68
N PHE A 723 2.34 9.65 1.99
CA PHE A 723 3.37 8.68 2.34
C PHE A 723 4.56 9.35 3.04
N GLN A 724 5.72 9.38 2.37
CA GLN A 724 7.00 9.83 2.94
C GLN A 724 7.51 11.12 2.30
N GLN A 725 6.94 11.51 1.15
CA GLN A 725 7.36 12.66 0.36
C GLN A 725 6.12 13.38 -0.16
N ASP A 726 6.28 14.68 -0.40
CA ASP A 726 5.23 15.52 -0.95
C ASP A 726 4.95 15.11 -2.41
N SER A 727 3.67 15.02 -2.75
CA SER A 727 3.21 14.81 -4.12
C SER A 727 3.68 15.95 -5.02
N ARG A 728 4.12 15.60 -6.22
CA ARG A 728 4.45 16.56 -7.30
C ARG A 728 3.29 16.78 -8.26
N ASN A 729 2.23 16.00 -8.13
CA ASN A 729 1.06 16.03 -8.99
C ASN A 729 -0.08 16.77 -8.31
N GLU A 730 -1.10 17.13 -9.10
CA GLU A 730 -2.33 17.70 -8.59
C GLU A 730 -3.03 16.77 -7.59
N SER A 731 -3.80 17.36 -6.70
CA SER A 731 -4.63 16.66 -5.73
C SER A 731 -5.99 17.36 -5.65
N MET A 732 -7.04 16.61 -5.33
CA MET A 732 -8.35 17.18 -5.07
C MET A 732 -8.31 17.91 -3.73
N VAL A 733 -8.29 19.24 -3.75
CA VAL A 733 -8.26 20.09 -2.56
C VAL A 733 -9.68 20.42 -2.15
N VAL A 734 -10.03 20.09 -0.90
CA VAL A 734 -11.36 20.30 -0.33
C VAL A 734 -11.32 21.49 0.63
N ALA A 735 -12.02 22.57 0.30
CA ALA A 735 -12.13 23.76 1.14
C ALA A 735 -13.47 23.79 1.87
N LEU A 736 -13.44 23.78 3.20
CA LEU A 736 -14.68 23.86 3.98
C LEU A 736 -15.37 25.21 3.80
N SER A 737 -16.69 25.18 3.73
CA SER A 737 -17.55 26.36 3.69
C SER A 737 -18.14 26.67 5.07
N ASP A 738 -18.69 27.87 5.26
CA ASP A 738 -19.31 28.32 6.52
C ASP A 738 -18.40 28.24 7.77
N THR A 739 -17.08 28.31 7.58
CA THR A 739 -16.08 28.21 8.66
C THR A 739 -16.09 29.43 9.58
N GLU A 740 -16.33 30.63 9.05
CA GLU A 740 -16.33 31.90 9.80
C GLU A 740 -17.30 31.92 10.99
N ARG A 741 -18.45 31.25 10.88
CA ARG A 741 -19.41 31.15 11.98
C ARG A 741 -19.00 30.08 12.99
N ARG A 742 -18.51 28.94 12.49
CA ARG A 742 -18.20 27.74 13.29
C ARG A 742 -16.90 27.87 14.08
N THR A 743 -15.95 28.67 13.59
CA THR A 743 -14.66 28.91 14.26
C THR A 743 -14.81 29.79 15.50
N LYS A 744 -15.89 30.56 15.62
CA LYS A 744 -16.12 31.48 16.75
C LYS A 744 -16.32 30.76 18.07
N VAL A 745 -15.71 31.32 19.11
CA VAL A 745 -15.78 30.79 20.47
C VAL A 745 -17.21 30.71 21.03
N GLU A 746 -18.08 31.65 20.68
CA GLU A 746 -19.48 31.65 21.13
C GLU A 746 -20.24 30.41 20.63
N TYR A 747 -19.94 29.94 19.42
CA TYR A 747 -20.47 28.68 18.92
C TYR A 747 -19.84 27.49 19.67
N ALA A 748 -18.52 27.49 19.87
CA ALA A 748 -17.82 26.43 20.58
C ALA A 748 -18.35 26.22 22.01
N LYS A 749 -18.65 27.30 22.74
CA LYS A 749 -19.23 27.25 24.11
C LYS A 749 -20.55 26.48 24.17
N THR A 750 -21.37 26.53 23.13
CA THR A 750 -22.64 25.78 23.08
C THR A 750 -22.44 24.26 23.05
N LEU A 751 -21.23 23.80 22.71
CA LEU A 751 -20.87 22.39 22.61
C LEU A 751 -20.30 21.84 23.93
N LEU A 752 -20.03 22.66 24.95
CA LEU A 752 -19.48 22.20 26.24
C LEU A 752 -20.37 21.14 26.89
N ASN A 753 -19.75 20.05 27.36
CA ASN A 753 -20.39 18.84 27.89
C ASN A 753 -21.35 18.12 26.94
N GLN A 754 -21.43 18.52 25.67
CA GLN A 754 -22.21 17.84 24.64
C GLN A 754 -21.39 16.74 23.96
N ARG A 755 -22.11 15.75 23.45
CA ARG A 755 -21.60 14.75 22.53
C ARG A 755 -21.42 15.38 21.14
N VAL A 756 -20.26 15.14 20.54
CA VAL A 756 -19.91 15.59 19.18
C VAL A 756 -19.15 14.48 18.45
N PHE A 757 -18.91 14.69 17.16
CA PHE A 757 -18.09 13.83 16.32
C PHE A 757 -16.86 14.58 15.82
N VAL A 758 -15.69 13.98 16.01
CA VAL A 758 -14.37 14.54 15.70
C VAL A 758 -13.62 13.67 14.68
N GLY A 759 -12.51 14.17 14.13
CA GLY A 759 -11.67 13.41 13.19
C GLY A 759 -12.20 13.34 11.77
N TYR A 760 -13.01 14.32 11.35
CA TYR A 760 -13.54 14.44 9.99
C TYR A 760 -12.45 14.20 8.91
N PRO A 761 -12.71 13.40 7.85
CA PRO A 761 -14.00 12.77 7.51
C PRO A 761 -14.27 11.43 8.21
N PHE A 762 -13.32 10.92 9.02
CA PHE A 762 -13.45 9.66 9.76
C PHE A 762 -14.03 9.90 11.15
N LEU A 763 -15.33 10.23 11.18
CA LEU A 763 -16.03 10.67 12.38
C LEU A 763 -15.97 9.64 13.52
N GLN A 764 -15.51 10.11 14.68
CA GLN A 764 -15.49 9.37 15.95
C GLN A 764 -16.21 10.16 17.02
N GLU A 765 -16.99 9.47 17.84
CA GLU A 765 -17.74 10.09 18.92
C GLU A 765 -16.81 10.53 20.07
N ALA A 766 -17.03 11.75 20.56
CA ALA A 766 -16.32 12.32 21.69
C ALA A 766 -17.23 13.27 22.49
N LYS A 767 -16.84 13.58 23.72
CA LYS A 767 -17.51 14.56 24.58
C LYS A 767 -16.62 15.78 24.75
N VAL A 768 -17.16 16.99 24.52
CA VAL A 768 -16.40 18.23 24.71
C VAL A 768 -16.30 18.56 26.20
N VAL A 769 -15.08 18.72 26.71
CA VAL A 769 -14.83 19.02 28.13
C VAL A 769 -14.31 20.43 28.36
N LYS A 770 -13.63 21.02 27.36
CA LYS A 770 -13.11 22.38 27.43
C LYS A 770 -13.12 23.04 26.05
N VAL A 771 -13.39 24.32 26.01
CA VAL A 771 -13.29 25.19 24.83
C VAL A 771 -12.15 26.17 25.08
N GLN A 772 -11.36 26.47 24.06
CA GLN A 772 -10.19 27.34 24.15
C GLN A 772 -10.18 28.30 22.97
N ASP A 773 -9.91 29.59 23.21
CA ASP A 773 -9.58 30.57 22.16
C ASP A 773 -8.16 31.12 22.37
N GLU A 774 -7.80 32.23 21.74
CA GLU A 774 -6.48 32.84 21.93
C GLU A 774 -6.23 33.24 23.40
N LEU A 775 -7.24 33.75 24.10
CA LEU A 775 -7.07 34.47 25.37
C LEU A 775 -7.62 33.75 26.59
N PHE A 776 -8.56 32.80 26.44
CA PHE A 776 -9.20 32.12 27.55
C PHE A 776 -9.46 30.64 27.29
N ASP A 777 -9.56 29.90 28.40
CA ASP A 777 -10.10 28.56 28.49
C ASP A 777 -11.50 28.61 29.14
N TRP A 778 -12.49 27.91 28.59
CA TRP A 778 -13.83 27.74 29.16
C TRP A 778 -14.11 26.28 29.51
N VAL A 779 -14.53 26.06 30.75
CA VAL A 779 -14.96 24.74 31.25
C VAL A 779 -16.34 24.89 31.87
N LEU A 780 -17.17 23.86 31.75
CA LEU A 780 -18.48 23.80 32.41
C LEU A 780 -18.42 22.78 33.56
N PRO A 781 -18.33 23.23 34.83
CA PRO A 781 -18.30 22.34 35.98
C PRO A 781 -19.57 21.47 36.11
N GLU A 782 -19.44 20.32 36.76
CA GLU A 782 -20.58 19.41 36.98
C GLU A 782 -21.69 20.11 37.80
N GLY A 783 -22.90 20.14 37.24
CA GLY A 783 -24.09 20.72 37.89
C GLY A 783 -24.29 22.22 37.64
N GLU A 784 -23.38 22.90 36.96
CA GLU A 784 -23.52 24.30 36.56
C GLU A 784 -24.05 24.44 35.13
N THR A 785 -24.70 25.58 34.82
CA THR A 785 -25.22 25.90 33.48
C THR A 785 -24.42 26.98 32.76
N VAL A 786 -23.47 27.63 33.44
CA VAL A 786 -22.69 28.75 32.90
C VAL A 786 -21.21 28.33 32.83
N PRO A 787 -20.55 28.45 31.66
CA PRO A 787 -19.13 28.17 31.52
C PRO A 787 -18.28 29.15 32.35
N GLN A 788 -17.29 28.62 33.07
CA GLN A 788 -16.28 29.41 33.79
C GLN A 788 -15.08 29.66 32.89
N SER A 789 -14.59 30.90 32.84
CA SER A 789 -13.44 31.31 32.03
C SER A 789 -12.16 31.43 32.85
N THR A 790 -11.04 30.97 32.31
CA THR A 790 -9.70 31.16 32.86
C THR A 790 -8.84 31.91 31.83
N GLU A 791 -8.22 33.02 32.23
CA GLU A 791 -7.33 33.81 31.36
C GLU A 791 -6.01 33.09 31.08
N HIS A 792 -5.53 33.20 29.84
CA HIS A 792 -4.27 32.63 29.40
C HIS A 792 -3.07 33.47 29.84
N GLY A 793 -1.99 32.80 30.24
CA GLY A 793 -0.66 33.39 30.29
C GLY A 793 0.01 33.44 28.91
N SER A 794 1.17 34.09 28.81
CA SER A 794 1.95 34.14 27.55
C SER A 794 2.30 32.77 26.98
N SER A 795 2.61 31.79 27.84
CA SER A 795 2.91 30.42 27.41
C SER A 795 1.69 29.68 26.85
N ASP A 796 0.48 30.04 27.28
CA ASP A 796 -0.76 29.38 26.84
C ASP A 796 -1.18 29.92 25.47
N ILE A 797 -1.04 31.22 25.24
CA ILE A 797 -1.20 31.87 23.93
C ILE A 797 -0.24 31.24 22.91
N ASP A 798 1.05 31.10 23.25
CA ASP A 798 2.04 30.44 22.38
C ASP A 798 1.67 28.98 22.08
N ARG A 799 1.07 28.27 23.05
CA ARG A 799 0.62 26.87 22.88
C ARG A 799 -0.61 26.79 21.98
N PHE A 800 -1.53 27.74 22.09
CA PHE A 800 -2.70 27.87 21.23
C PHE A 800 -2.27 28.05 19.77
N HIS A 801 -1.43 29.05 19.46
CA HIS A 801 -0.96 29.30 18.09
C HIS A 801 -0.24 28.10 17.49
N LYS A 802 0.73 27.51 18.21
CA LYS A 802 1.43 26.30 17.73
C LYS A 802 0.48 25.14 17.46
N LYS A 803 -0.60 25.00 18.25
CA LYS A 803 -1.57 23.93 18.08
C LYS A 803 -2.50 24.19 16.90
N ALA A 804 -3.00 25.43 16.75
CA ALA A 804 -3.79 25.86 15.61
C ALA A 804 -3.00 25.63 14.29
N ASP A 805 -1.77 26.16 14.21
CA ASP A 805 -0.89 25.97 13.05
C ASP A 805 -0.63 24.49 12.76
N SER A 806 -0.43 23.67 13.79
CA SER A 806 -0.22 22.23 13.61
C SER A 806 -1.45 21.51 13.08
N LEU A 807 -2.66 21.92 13.49
CA LEU A 807 -3.92 21.33 13.02
C LEU A 807 -4.19 21.73 11.58
N GLU A 808 -4.04 23.01 11.25
CA GLU A 808 -4.18 23.50 9.88
C GLU A 808 -3.19 22.80 8.94
N ASN A 809 -1.91 22.73 9.33
CA ASN A 809 -0.90 22.02 8.55
C ASN A 809 -1.22 20.53 8.40
N HIS A 810 -1.78 19.88 9.43
CA HIS A 810 -2.18 18.47 9.33
C HIS A 810 -3.27 18.29 8.27
N TYR A 811 -4.38 19.01 8.36
CA TYR A 811 -5.48 18.90 7.39
C TYR A 811 -5.03 19.30 5.97
N SER A 812 -4.29 20.39 5.85
CA SER A 812 -3.80 20.91 4.58
C SER A 812 -2.80 19.97 3.91
N LYS A 813 -1.75 19.54 4.62
CA LYS A 813 -0.67 18.71 4.04
C LYS A 813 -0.94 17.22 4.01
N ARG A 814 -1.71 16.66 4.95
CA ARG A 814 -1.99 15.21 4.97
C ARG A 814 -3.26 14.84 4.23
N LEU A 815 -4.29 15.68 4.30
CA LEU A 815 -5.64 15.37 3.80
C LEU A 815 -6.08 16.24 2.62
N ALA A 816 -5.25 17.21 2.19
CA ALA A 816 -5.61 18.18 1.15
C ALA A 816 -6.86 19.00 1.51
N MET A 817 -7.03 19.31 2.79
CA MET A 817 -8.22 19.97 3.32
C MET A 817 -7.90 21.35 3.87
N LEU A 818 -8.64 22.36 3.42
CA LEU A 818 -8.53 23.74 3.90
C LEU A 818 -9.66 24.01 4.89
N CYS A 819 -9.31 24.13 6.17
CA CYS A 819 -10.25 24.38 7.26
C CYS A 819 -10.49 25.86 7.59
N GLY A 820 -9.77 26.77 6.91
CA GLY A 820 -9.75 28.20 7.22
C GLY A 820 -9.10 28.51 8.58
N ASP A 821 -9.15 29.78 8.97
CA ASP A 821 -8.53 30.28 10.20
C ASP A 821 -9.18 29.68 11.46
N ILE A 822 -8.35 29.24 12.40
CA ILE A 822 -8.78 28.61 13.64
C ILE A 822 -8.79 29.66 14.76
N GLU A 823 -9.98 30.13 15.13
CA GLU A 823 -10.19 31.08 16.23
C GLU A 823 -10.51 30.35 17.55
N SER A 824 -11.03 29.12 17.50
CA SER A 824 -11.29 28.32 18.69
C SER A 824 -10.98 26.83 18.51
N LEU A 825 -10.57 26.22 19.62
CA LEU A 825 -10.24 24.82 19.77
C LEU A 825 -11.17 24.18 20.81
N VAL A 826 -11.50 22.91 20.60
CA VAL A 826 -12.19 22.09 21.59
C VAL A 826 -11.26 20.99 22.10
N HIS A 827 -11.31 20.75 23.40
CA HIS A 827 -10.67 19.62 24.05
C HIS A 827 -11.75 18.60 24.36
N VAL A 828 -11.49 17.34 23.98
CA VAL A 828 -12.48 16.28 24.03
C VAL A 828 -11.97 15.06 24.78
N GLU A 829 -12.90 14.37 25.43
CA GLU A 829 -12.73 13.00 25.89
C GLU A 829 -13.32 12.06 24.85
N MET A 830 -12.51 11.15 24.35
CA MET A 830 -12.92 10.23 23.29
C MET A 830 -13.81 9.12 23.86
N LEU A 831 -14.78 8.63 23.08
CA LEU A 831 -15.57 7.46 23.47
C LEU A 831 -14.65 6.24 23.56
N LYS A 832 -14.49 5.70 24.77
CA LYS A 832 -13.68 4.51 25.03
C LYS A 832 -14.48 3.23 24.76
N GLY A 833 -15.78 3.26 25.01
CA GLY A 833 -16.71 2.17 24.76
C GLY A 833 -17.87 2.17 25.75
N LEU A 834 -18.52 1.02 25.90
CA LEU A 834 -19.53 0.80 26.94
C LEU A 834 -18.87 0.25 28.21
N LYS A 835 -19.37 0.70 29.36
CA LYS A 835 -19.03 0.18 30.68
C LYS A 835 -20.28 -0.42 31.31
N LYS A 836 -20.17 -1.67 31.76
CA LYS A 836 -21.25 -2.37 32.46
C LYS A 836 -21.18 -2.07 33.95
N LEU A 837 -22.26 -1.52 34.50
CA LEU A 837 -22.37 -1.14 35.91
C LEU A 837 -22.75 -2.35 36.80
N ASP A 838 -22.65 -2.17 38.12
CA ASP A 838 -23.01 -3.21 39.09
C ASP A 838 -24.51 -3.52 39.10
N ASP A 839 -25.33 -2.55 38.71
CA ASP A 839 -26.77 -2.72 38.51
C ASP A 839 -27.12 -3.47 37.23
N GLY A 840 -26.17 -3.76 36.34
CA GLY A 840 -26.38 -4.48 35.08
C GLY A 840 -26.63 -3.60 33.85
N SER A 841 -26.80 -2.28 34.01
CA SER A 841 -26.92 -1.36 32.87
C SER A 841 -25.58 -1.12 32.16
N THR A 842 -25.63 -0.72 30.89
CA THR A 842 -24.43 -0.34 30.12
C THR A 842 -24.50 1.11 29.69
N VAL A 843 -23.51 1.90 30.09
CA VAL A 843 -23.40 3.33 29.80
C VAL A 843 -22.11 3.64 29.02
N LYS A 844 -22.09 4.73 28.27
CA LYS A 844 -20.89 5.19 27.56
C LYS A 844 -19.83 5.68 28.53
N GLU A 845 -18.60 5.25 28.32
CA GLU A 845 -17.42 5.74 29.03
C GLU A 845 -16.60 6.63 28.10
N TYR A 846 -16.42 7.90 28.50
CA TYR A 846 -15.51 8.83 27.83
C TYR A 846 -14.24 8.96 28.66
N ALA A 847 -13.09 8.99 28.00
CA ALA A 847 -11.81 9.13 28.67
C ALA A 847 -10.77 9.80 27.77
N VAL A 848 -9.77 10.42 28.40
CA VAL A 848 -8.55 10.85 27.72
C VAL A 848 -7.73 9.61 27.36
N MET A 849 -7.67 9.28 26.07
CA MET A 849 -6.91 8.14 25.57
C MET A 849 -5.48 8.56 25.21
N PRO A 850 -4.44 8.00 25.84
CA PRO A 850 -3.06 8.34 25.55
C PRO A 850 -2.72 8.13 24.07
N GLY A 851 -2.14 9.14 23.41
CA GLY A 851 -1.67 9.05 22.02
C GLY A 851 -2.74 9.21 20.94
N LEU A 852 -4.02 9.40 21.31
CA LEU A 852 -5.01 9.97 20.40
C LEU A 852 -5.02 11.50 20.51
N GLU A 853 -5.37 12.15 19.42
CA GLU A 853 -5.59 13.60 19.42
C GLU A 853 -6.82 13.92 20.28
N THR A 854 -6.67 14.89 21.18
CA THR A 854 -7.72 15.32 22.11
C THR A 854 -8.13 16.76 21.86
N ILE A 855 -7.43 17.47 20.98
CA ILE A 855 -7.70 18.87 20.65
C ILE A 855 -8.04 18.97 19.16
N TYR A 856 -9.20 19.53 18.86
CA TYR A 856 -9.72 19.67 17.50
C TYR A 856 -10.15 21.11 17.24
N ALA A 857 -10.07 21.54 15.98
CA ALA A 857 -10.60 22.82 15.54
C ALA A 857 -12.14 22.77 15.53
N THR A 858 -12.80 23.79 16.09
CA THR A 858 -14.26 23.80 16.27
C THR A 858 -15.03 23.64 14.95
N GLN A 859 -14.55 24.24 13.86
CA GLN A 859 -15.19 24.16 12.55
C GLN A 859 -15.17 22.77 11.92
N MET A 860 -14.27 21.88 12.36
CA MET A 860 -14.15 20.50 11.88
C MET A 860 -15.11 19.54 12.59
N LEU A 861 -15.86 20.01 13.58
CA LEU A 861 -16.78 19.19 14.36
C LEU A 861 -18.09 18.94 13.62
N VAL A 862 -18.64 17.74 13.79
CA VAL A 862 -19.98 17.35 13.37
C VAL A 862 -20.82 17.10 14.62
N GLN A 863 -21.98 17.74 14.74
CA GLN A 863 -22.81 17.63 15.95
C GLN A 863 -23.56 16.29 16.00
N ASN A 864 -24.16 15.89 14.89
CA ASN A 864 -24.99 14.69 14.79
C ASN A 864 -24.66 13.93 13.51
N VAL A 865 -24.78 12.61 13.55
CA VAL A 865 -24.69 11.72 12.39
C VAL A 865 -26.04 11.06 12.16
N MET A 866 -26.37 10.76 10.90
CA MET A 866 -27.66 10.14 10.56
C MET A 866 -27.73 8.66 10.95
N SER A 867 -26.60 7.96 10.89
CA SER A 867 -26.47 6.55 11.26
C SER A 867 -25.59 6.44 12.50
N GLU A 868 -26.18 6.13 13.65
CA GLU A 868 -25.42 5.88 14.89
C GLU A 868 -24.77 4.50 14.90
N ASP A 869 -23.71 4.36 15.69
CA ASP A 869 -23.04 3.08 15.87
C ASP A 869 -23.77 2.23 16.92
N GLU A 870 -24.42 1.17 16.44
CA GLU A 870 -25.19 0.21 17.25
C GLU A 870 -24.38 -0.39 18.41
N ARG A 871 -23.05 -0.48 18.28
CA ARG A 871 -22.16 -1.07 19.30
C ARG A 871 -22.08 -0.24 20.58
N PHE A 872 -22.46 1.03 20.50
CA PHE A 872 -22.33 1.99 21.61
C PHE A 872 -23.69 2.51 22.09
N ILE A 873 -24.79 1.84 21.73
CA ILE A 873 -26.10 2.16 22.26
C ILE A 873 -26.17 1.71 23.73
N GLU A 874 -26.57 2.62 24.61
CA GLU A 874 -26.73 2.34 26.04
C GLU A 874 -27.93 1.43 26.29
N THR A 875 -27.82 0.56 27.29
CA THR A 875 -28.89 -0.40 27.63
C THR A 875 -29.22 -0.34 29.11
N ALA A 876 -30.52 -0.42 29.41
CA ALA A 876 -31.01 -0.48 30.79
C ALA A 876 -30.72 -1.84 31.43
N ALA A 877 -30.66 -1.87 32.77
CA ALA A 877 -30.44 -3.08 33.52
C ALA A 877 -31.58 -4.10 33.32
N LEU A 878 -31.21 -5.33 32.94
CA LEU A 878 -32.15 -6.45 32.87
C LEU A 878 -32.38 -7.09 34.26
N PRO A 879 -33.53 -7.75 34.47
CA PRO A 879 -33.73 -8.67 35.59
C PRO A 879 -32.62 -9.73 35.62
N ILE A 880 -32.21 -10.18 36.82
CA ILE A 880 -31.10 -11.13 36.93
C ILE A 880 -31.46 -12.47 36.29
N GLU A 881 -32.73 -12.83 36.30
CA GLU A 881 -33.29 -14.06 35.73
C GLU A 881 -33.19 -14.07 34.19
N GLU A 882 -33.28 -12.91 33.55
CA GLU A 882 -33.15 -12.74 32.10
C GLU A 882 -31.69 -12.57 31.69
N GLU A 883 -30.89 -11.88 32.51
CA GLU A 883 -29.46 -11.69 32.26
C GLU A 883 -28.67 -12.99 32.44
N PHE A 884 -29.02 -13.79 33.46
CA PHE A 884 -28.37 -15.04 33.83
C PHE A 884 -29.37 -16.19 33.89
N PRO A 885 -29.99 -16.63 32.78
CA PRO A 885 -30.93 -17.74 32.80
C PRO A 885 -30.31 -19.03 33.37
N VAL A 886 -31.16 -20.00 33.75
CA VAL A 886 -30.69 -21.32 34.17
C VAL A 886 -29.79 -21.93 33.09
N ASP A 887 -28.74 -22.63 33.51
CA ASP A 887 -27.66 -23.19 32.70
C ASP A 887 -26.66 -22.17 32.14
N THR A 888 -26.76 -20.89 32.53
CA THR A 888 -25.73 -19.90 32.20
C THR A 888 -24.38 -20.28 32.81
N ARG A 889 -23.36 -20.36 31.96
CA ARG A 889 -21.96 -20.54 32.36
C ARG A 889 -21.31 -19.16 32.57
N ALA A 890 -20.67 -18.98 33.72
CA ALA A 890 -20.05 -17.72 34.13
C ALA A 890 -18.80 -17.98 34.97
N PHE A 891 -18.13 -16.91 35.40
CA PHE A 891 -17.06 -16.93 36.40
C PHE A 891 -17.54 -16.31 37.70
N PHE A 892 -17.15 -16.90 38.83
CA PHE A 892 -17.48 -16.42 40.17
C PHE A 892 -16.48 -15.36 40.62
N LEU A 893 -16.95 -14.16 40.96
CA LEU A 893 -16.13 -13.02 41.41
C LEU A 893 -16.12 -12.84 42.94
N GLY A 894 -16.75 -13.75 43.70
CA GLY A 894 -16.71 -13.68 45.16
C GLY A 894 -15.44 -14.30 45.76
N ASP A 895 -15.03 -13.80 46.93
CA ASP A 895 -13.80 -14.21 47.64
C ASP A 895 -13.69 -15.73 47.87
N TYR A 896 -14.83 -16.43 48.00
CA TYR A 896 -14.86 -17.86 48.28
C TYR A 896 -14.21 -18.73 47.19
N ALA A 897 -14.34 -18.34 45.92
CA ALA A 897 -13.88 -19.12 44.77
C ALA A 897 -13.59 -18.22 43.55
N PHE A 898 -12.88 -17.12 43.78
CA PHE A 898 -12.66 -16.08 42.79
C PHE A 898 -12.03 -16.63 41.49
N GLY A 899 -12.62 -16.26 40.36
CA GLY A 899 -12.20 -16.68 39.02
C GLY A 899 -12.49 -18.14 38.67
N ARG A 900 -13.26 -18.87 39.48
CA ARG A 900 -13.64 -20.25 39.15
C ARG A 900 -14.90 -20.31 38.28
N PRO A 901 -15.01 -21.30 37.37
CA PRO A 901 -16.23 -21.54 36.59
C PRO A 901 -17.44 -21.80 37.50
N VAL A 902 -18.57 -21.24 37.11
CA VAL A 902 -19.85 -21.37 37.80
C VAL A 902 -20.98 -21.57 36.79
N CYS A 903 -21.96 -22.40 37.15
CA CYS A 903 -23.18 -22.62 36.38
C CYS A 903 -24.41 -22.18 37.19
N VAL A 904 -25.30 -21.39 36.60
CA VAL A 904 -26.53 -20.94 37.25
C VAL A 904 -27.55 -22.07 37.24
N VAL A 905 -28.08 -22.45 38.42
CA VAL A 905 -29.06 -23.55 38.57
C VAL A 905 -30.43 -23.06 39.02
N GLY A 906 -30.59 -21.77 39.30
CA GLY A 906 -31.87 -21.17 39.68
C GLY A 906 -31.72 -19.76 40.24
N HIS A 907 -32.85 -19.16 40.59
CA HIS A 907 -32.93 -17.80 41.15
C HIS A 907 -33.80 -17.78 42.40
N GLN A 908 -33.44 -16.91 43.35
CA GLN A 908 -34.21 -16.69 44.57
C GLN A 908 -34.04 -15.23 45.04
N ASN A 909 -35.15 -14.50 45.18
CA ASN A 909 -35.20 -13.12 45.68
C ASN A 909 -34.24 -12.16 44.94
N GLY A 910 -34.19 -12.22 43.60
CA GLY A 910 -33.30 -11.37 42.79
C GLY A 910 -31.81 -11.71 42.93
N LYS A 911 -31.49 -12.93 43.39
CA LYS A 911 -30.13 -13.48 43.51
C LYS A 911 -30.05 -14.83 42.84
N ALA A 912 -28.88 -15.17 42.30
CA ALA A 912 -28.64 -16.44 41.64
C ALA A 912 -28.29 -17.54 42.65
N LYS A 913 -28.70 -18.76 42.34
CA LYS A 913 -28.24 -20.00 42.94
C LYS A 913 -27.35 -20.68 41.93
N CYS A 914 -26.11 -21.00 42.30
CA CYS A 914 -25.14 -21.49 41.34
C CYS A 914 -24.34 -22.70 41.84
N LEU A 915 -23.89 -23.51 40.89
CA LEU A 915 -22.95 -24.60 41.07
C LEU A 915 -21.54 -24.10 40.74
N VAL A 916 -20.67 -23.99 41.73
CA VAL A 916 -19.30 -23.46 41.60
C VAL A 916 -18.29 -24.61 41.64
N ALA A 917 -17.35 -24.63 40.69
CA ALA A 917 -16.23 -25.57 40.69
C ALA A 917 -15.16 -25.12 41.70
N THR A 918 -15.00 -25.85 42.81
CA THR A 918 -14.04 -25.52 43.87
C THR A 918 -12.90 -26.54 43.93
N SER A 919 -11.69 -26.13 44.28
CA SER A 919 -10.56 -27.04 44.56
C SER A 919 -10.07 -26.83 45.99
N GLN A 920 -9.55 -27.89 46.63
CA GLN A 920 -8.99 -27.79 47.98
C GLN A 920 -7.56 -27.21 48.00
N ALA A 921 -6.87 -27.15 46.86
CA ALA A 921 -5.54 -26.58 46.77
C ALA A 921 -5.59 -25.05 46.67
N ARG A 922 -4.70 -24.39 47.42
CA ARG A 922 -4.43 -22.96 47.24
C ARG A 922 -3.70 -22.76 45.91
N GLN A 923 -4.05 -21.71 45.18
CA GLN A 923 -3.39 -21.36 43.92
C GLN A 923 -1.87 -21.20 44.15
N ALA A 924 -1.04 -21.87 43.35
CA ALA A 924 0.40 -21.80 43.48
C ALA A 924 0.92 -20.44 42.97
N ASP A 925 1.53 -19.65 43.86
CA ASP A 925 2.16 -18.37 43.53
C ASP A 925 3.66 -18.57 43.23
N PHE A 926 3.96 -19.13 42.05
CA PHE A 926 5.35 -19.32 41.59
C PHE A 926 5.83 -18.15 40.72
N GLY A 927 4.94 -17.57 39.91
CA GLY A 927 5.29 -16.50 38.95
C GLY A 927 5.88 -15.28 39.62
N LEU A 928 5.21 -14.73 40.65
CA LEU A 928 5.66 -13.54 41.35
C LEU A 928 7.00 -13.77 42.06
N ARG A 929 7.15 -14.95 42.70
CA ARG A 929 8.41 -15.33 43.38
C ARG A 929 9.57 -15.41 42.40
N LEU A 930 9.38 -16.03 41.23
CA LEU A 930 10.41 -16.17 40.20
C LEU A 930 10.78 -14.81 39.58
N ALA A 931 9.78 -13.96 39.29
CA ALA A 931 10.01 -12.62 38.76
C ALA A 931 10.79 -11.74 39.76
N GLN A 932 10.39 -11.72 41.03
CA GLN A 932 11.10 -10.99 42.08
C GLN A 932 12.52 -11.53 42.32
N GLN A 933 12.71 -12.85 42.23
CA GLN A 933 14.03 -13.46 42.34
C GLN A 933 14.94 -13.04 41.18
N ALA A 934 14.41 -13.00 39.95
CA ALA A 934 15.14 -12.53 38.78
C ALA A 934 15.58 -11.06 38.93
N GLU A 935 14.67 -10.18 39.36
CA GLU A 935 14.99 -8.76 39.57
C GLU A 935 16.07 -8.56 40.66
N ARG A 936 16.04 -9.37 41.72
CA ARG A 936 17.09 -9.35 42.76
C ARG A 936 18.45 -9.84 42.27
N LEU A 937 18.48 -10.83 41.38
CA LEU A 937 19.72 -11.40 40.85
C LEU A 937 20.40 -10.49 39.82
N SER A 938 19.62 -9.69 39.08
CA SER A 938 20.10 -8.77 38.05
C SER A 938 19.63 -7.32 38.28
N PRO A 939 20.16 -6.63 39.31
CA PRO A 939 19.79 -5.24 39.57
C PRO A 939 20.30 -4.31 38.46
N TYR A 940 19.48 -3.33 38.10
CA TYR A 940 19.85 -2.25 37.19
C TYR A 940 20.52 -1.12 37.95
N THR A 941 21.56 -0.56 37.34
CA THR A 941 22.35 0.54 37.89
C THR A 941 22.06 1.83 37.13
N PRO A 942 21.73 2.95 37.80
CA PRO A 942 21.49 4.22 37.13
C PRO A 942 22.69 4.72 36.32
N SER A 943 22.44 5.39 35.18
CA SER A 943 23.48 5.79 34.24
C SER A 943 24.55 6.69 34.86
N PHE A 944 24.20 7.53 35.83
CA PHE A 944 25.15 8.40 36.51
C PHE A 944 26.11 7.61 37.41
N VAL A 945 25.65 6.50 38.01
CA VAL A 945 26.48 5.58 38.81
C VAL A 945 27.41 4.81 37.88
N VAL A 946 26.90 4.27 36.77
CA VAL A 946 27.71 3.58 35.75
C VAL A 946 28.80 4.50 35.19
N ALA A 947 28.44 5.75 34.85
CA ALA A 947 29.38 6.75 34.35
C ALA A 947 30.49 7.03 35.39
N ARG A 948 30.13 7.19 36.66
CA ARG A 948 31.09 7.40 37.75
C ARG A 948 32.02 6.21 37.93
N ASP A 949 31.47 5.00 37.99
CA ASP A 949 32.23 3.78 38.27
C ASP A 949 33.19 3.44 37.11
N LEU A 950 32.78 3.72 35.87
CA LEU A 950 33.63 3.57 34.66
C LEU A 950 34.50 4.80 34.37
N ARG A 951 34.43 5.86 35.20
CA ARG A 951 35.15 7.13 35.01
C ARG A 951 34.93 7.76 33.62
N LEU A 952 33.69 7.71 33.14
CA LEU A 952 33.24 8.32 31.89
C LEU A 952 32.40 9.57 32.15
N ASN A 953 32.51 10.56 31.28
CA ASN A 953 31.51 11.63 31.17
C ASN A 953 30.13 11.02 30.84
N ALA A 954 29.08 11.50 31.49
CA ALA A 954 27.69 11.07 31.27
C ALA A 954 27.27 11.17 29.79
N LEU A 955 27.73 12.21 29.06
CA LEU A 955 27.42 12.38 27.64
C LEU A 955 28.17 11.36 26.76
N ALA A 956 29.41 11.00 27.12
CA ALA A 956 30.17 9.95 26.44
C ALA A 956 29.50 8.59 26.61
N LEU A 957 29.08 8.24 27.84
CA LEU A 957 28.31 7.03 28.10
C LEU A 957 27.01 7.01 27.30
N ALA A 958 26.30 8.14 27.22
CA ALA A 958 25.07 8.25 26.43
C ALA A 958 25.31 8.01 24.93
N LYS A 959 26.43 8.46 24.36
CA LYS A 959 26.80 8.24 22.95
C LYS A 959 27.18 6.79 22.66
N ILE A 960 28.04 6.21 23.49
CA ILE A 960 28.49 4.81 23.33
C ILE A 960 27.31 3.83 23.43
N THR A 961 26.35 4.10 24.32
CA THR A 961 25.18 3.24 24.52
C THR A 961 24.03 3.50 23.53
N SER A 962 24.08 4.60 22.75
CA SER A 962 23.11 4.91 21.69
C SER A 962 23.73 4.65 20.31
N SER A 963 23.14 5.21 19.24
CA SER A 963 23.68 5.12 17.88
C SER A 963 24.69 6.26 17.65
N TYR A 964 25.98 5.94 17.61
CA TYR A 964 27.05 6.92 17.36
C TYR A 964 27.50 6.86 15.91
N THR A 965 27.27 7.92 15.13
CA THR A 965 27.50 7.90 13.68
C THR A 965 28.78 8.64 13.30
N VAL A 966 29.57 8.05 12.41
CA VAL A 966 30.82 8.57 11.83
C VAL A 966 30.66 8.62 10.32
N LYS A 967 31.23 9.64 9.67
CA LYS A 967 31.13 9.82 8.21
C LYS A 967 32.40 9.29 7.52
N ILE A 968 32.28 8.30 6.63
CA ILE A 968 33.38 7.75 5.83
C ILE A 968 33.00 7.85 4.36
N ASP A 969 33.74 8.62 3.55
CA ASP A 969 33.55 8.70 2.08
C ASP A 969 32.07 8.89 1.69
N ASP A 970 31.39 9.85 2.34
CA ASP A 970 29.95 10.13 2.25
C ASP A 970 28.97 9.05 2.74
N ALA A 971 29.46 7.90 3.20
CA ALA A 971 28.68 6.89 3.90
C ALA A 971 28.60 7.15 5.42
N ARG A 972 27.46 6.84 6.02
CA ARG A 972 27.24 6.92 7.47
C ARG A 972 27.47 5.56 8.11
N VAL A 973 28.36 5.50 9.09
CA VAL A 973 28.74 4.29 9.82
C VAL A 973 28.38 4.43 11.29
N ASN A 974 27.62 3.48 11.83
CA ASN A 974 27.29 3.43 13.26
C ASN A 974 28.32 2.61 14.04
N LEU A 975 28.90 3.21 15.09
CA LEU A 975 29.86 2.62 16.02
C LEU A 975 29.34 2.56 17.47
N GLY A 976 28.04 2.78 17.69
CA GLY A 976 27.43 2.66 19.01
C GLY A 976 27.01 1.22 19.35
N LEU A 977 26.93 0.90 20.64
CA LEU A 977 26.42 -0.38 21.14
C LEU A 977 24.90 -0.53 20.95
N ASN A 978 24.19 0.58 20.66
CA ASN A 978 22.76 0.56 20.33
C ASN A 978 21.89 -0.09 21.42
N LEU A 979 22.21 0.16 22.70
CA LEU A 979 21.47 -0.34 23.85
C LEU A 979 20.26 0.54 24.20
N LYS A 980 20.20 1.78 23.73
CA LYS A 980 19.07 2.70 23.96
C LYS A 980 18.75 3.59 22.75
N PHE A 981 17.46 3.93 22.57
CA PHE A 981 16.98 4.73 21.44
C PHE A 981 15.90 5.74 21.88
N GLU A 982 16.33 6.86 22.46
CA GLU A 982 15.43 7.90 22.97
C GLU A 982 14.50 8.46 21.88
N ALA A 983 15.04 8.84 20.72
CA ALA A 983 14.26 9.42 19.62
C ALA A 983 13.22 8.45 19.03
N LYS A 984 13.46 7.14 19.16
CA LYS A 984 12.53 6.09 18.70
C LYS A 984 11.63 5.56 19.81
N LYS A 985 11.75 6.07 21.04
CA LYS A 985 11.11 5.54 22.25
C LYS A 985 11.28 4.02 22.40
N GLN A 986 12.51 3.54 22.23
CA GLN A 986 12.85 2.11 22.35
C GLN A 986 14.04 1.86 23.30
N LYS A 987 14.07 0.68 23.91
CA LYS A 987 15.15 0.14 24.76
C LYS A 987 15.53 -1.28 24.31
N VAL A 988 16.64 -1.80 24.86
CA VAL A 988 17.08 -3.19 24.61
C VAL A 988 16.80 -4.04 25.85
N LEU A 989 16.00 -5.09 25.68
CA LEU A 989 15.58 -5.97 26.76
C LEU A 989 16.80 -6.66 27.40
N GLY A 990 16.80 -6.82 28.73
CA GLY A 990 17.93 -7.38 29.48
C GLY A 990 19.18 -6.50 29.60
N TYR A 991 19.30 -5.41 28.83
CA TYR A 991 20.47 -4.51 28.83
C TYR A 991 20.18 -3.13 29.39
N SER A 992 19.08 -2.49 28.99
CA SER A 992 18.76 -1.11 29.39
C SER A 992 17.29 -0.95 29.76
N ARG A 993 17.01 -0.02 30.68
CA ARG A 993 15.66 0.44 31.00
C ARG A 993 15.65 1.94 31.32
N LYS A 994 14.46 2.54 31.30
CA LYS A 994 14.27 3.96 31.61
C LYS A 994 13.31 4.09 32.78
N SER A 995 13.74 4.71 33.86
CA SER A 995 12.94 5.02 35.05
C SER A 995 12.73 6.53 35.19
N GLY A 996 11.96 6.96 36.20
CA GLY A 996 11.81 8.39 36.53
C GLY A 996 13.13 9.09 36.87
N SER A 997 14.18 8.33 37.20
CA SER A 997 15.54 8.84 37.48
C SER A 997 16.45 8.90 36.25
N GLY A 998 15.99 8.42 35.09
CA GLY A 998 16.73 8.40 33.83
C GLY A 998 17.00 6.99 33.30
N TRP A 999 18.08 6.83 32.54
CA TRP A 999 18.48 5.54 31.97
C TRP A 999 19.22 4.69 32.98
N GLU A 1000 18.96 3.39 33.00
CA GLU A 1000 19.60 2.40 33.86
C GLU A 1000 20.10 1.22 33.02
N PHE A 1001 21.21 0.61 33.45
CA PHE A 1001 21.88 -0.47 32.73
C PHE A 1001 22.06 -1.70 33.63
N SER A 1002 21.86 -2.89 33.06
CA SER A 1002 22.03 -4.17 33.74
C SER A 1002 23.52 -4.54 33.88
N ARG A 1003 23.83 -5.59 34.65
CA ARG A 1003 25.20 -6.12 34.76
C ARG A 1003 25.78 -6.57 33.41
N PRO A 1004 25.06 -7.33 32.56
CA PRO A 1004 25.51 -7.64 31.20
C PRO A 1004 25.82 -6.41 30.35
N ALA A 1005 25.00 -5.35 30.45
CA ALA A 1005 25.26 -4.10 29.73
C ALA A 1005 26.54 -3.41 30.21
N VAL A 1006 26.74 -3.32 31.53
CA VAL A 1006 27.97 -2.74 32.09
C VAL A 1006 29.19 -3.56 31.66
N ALA A 1007 29.12 -4.89 31.71
CA ALA A 1007 30.20 -5.77 31.24
C ALA A 1007 30.51 -5.58 29.75
N LEU A 1008 29.49 -5.42 28.91
CA LEU A 1008 29.64 -5.14 27.48
C LEU A 1008 30.30 -3.77 27.24
N ILE A 1009 29.88 -2.74 27.98
CA ILE A 1009 30.50 -1.41 27.93
C ILE A 1009 31.96 -1.50 28.36
N THR A 1010 32.27 -2.19 29.45
CA THR A 1010 33.65 -2.39 29.91
C THR A 1010 34.50 -3.12 28.86
N ASN A 1011 33.99 -4.19 28.25
CA ASN A 1011 34.67 -4.91 27.17
C ASN A 1011 34.92 -3.97 25.98
N TYR A 1012 33.95 -3.13 25.63
CA TYR A 1012 34.12 -2.15 24.55
C TYR A 1012 35.26 -1.17 24.88
N MET A 1013 35.31 -0.69 26.13
CA MET A 1013 36.37 0.20 26.60
C MET A 1013 37.75 -0.46 26.62
N THR A 1014 37.83 -1.73 27.00
CA THR A 1014 39.10 -2.46 27.03
C THR A 1014 39.63 -2.75 25.62
N LYS A 1015 38.75 -3.09 24.68
CA LYS A 1015 39.16 -3.45 23.31
C LYS A 1015 39.51 -2.23 22.45
N PHE A 1016 38.85 -1.09 22.65
CA PHE A 1016 39.06 0.13 21.85
C PHE A 1016 39.23 1.39 22.74
N PRO A 1017 40.30 1.45 23.55
CA PRO A 1017 40.51 2.55 24.50
C PRO A 1017 40.76 3.90 23.82
N ASP A 1018 41.38 3.90 22.64
CA ASP A 1018 41.63 5.05 21.77
C ASP A 1018 40.32 5.71 21.31
N PHE A 1019 39.36 4.90 20.87
CA PHE A 1019 38.02 5.36 20.47
C PHE A 1019 37.24 5.98 21.65
N ILE A 1020 37.28 5.32 22.82
CA ILE A 1020 36.60 5.83 24.01
C ILE A 1020 37.23 7.14 24.50
N ALA A 1021 38.56 7.25 24.46
CA ALA A 1021 39.26 8.49 24.79
C ALA A 1021 38.86 9.64 23.86
N ALA A 1022 38.68 9.38 22.56
CA ALA A 1022 38.23 10.36 21.58
C ALA A 1022 36.80 10.85 21.84
N ILE A 1023 35.86 9.95 22.16
CA ILE A 1023 34.49 10.33 22.53
C ILE A 1023 34.50 11.12 23.85
N HIS A 1024 35.36 10.73 24.80
CA HIS A 1024 35.45 11.38 26.09
C HIS A 1024 36.02 12.82 25.99
N SER A 1025 36.97 13.05 25.09
CA SER A 1025 37.57 14.37 24.86
C SER A 1025 36.69 15.30 24.02
N ASN A 1026 35.86 14.74 23.12
CA ASN A 1026 34.86 15.50 22.36
C ASN A 1026 33.44 14.93 22.51
N PRO A 1027 32.79 15.09 23.68
CA PRO A 1027 31.47 14.52 23.93
C PRO A 1027 30.35 15.16 23.09
N GLN A 1028 30.55 16.36 22.52
CA GLN A 1028 29.55 17.03 21.67
C GLN A 1028 29.69 16.68 20.18
N GLY A 1029 30.86 16.25 19.71
CA GLY A 1029 31.10 15.91 18.30
C GLY A 1029 30.19 14.80 17.76
N ASP A 1030 29.47 15.09 16.68
CA ASP A 1030 28.61 14.16 15.94
C ASP A 1030 29.05 14.15 14.46
N MET A 1031 28.88 13.02 13.77
CA MET A 1031 29.25 12.85 12.35
C MET A 1031 30.72 13.19 12.04
N LEU A 1032 31.63 12.91 12.98
CA LEU A 1032 33.06 13.18 12.81
C LEU A 1032 33.62 12.37 11.62
N VAL A 1033 34.64 12.92 10.94
CA VAL A 1033 35.42 12.17 9.94
C VAL A 1033 36.51 11.32 10.63
N PRO A 1034 37.05 10.26 9.99
CA PRO A 1034 37.98 9.33 10.64
C PRO A 1034 39.20 10.01 11.28
N THR A 1035 39.75 11.03 10.61
CA THR A 1035 40.91 11.81 11.09
C THR A 1035 40.59 12.73 12.27
N GLN A 1036 39.33 13.13 12.45
CA GLN A 1036 38.89 13.89 13.63
C GLN A 1036 38.65 12.97 14.83
N LEU A 1037 38.24 11.72 14.59
CA LEU A 1037 38.03 10.72 15.63
C LEU A 1037 39.35 10.11 16.12
N PHE A 1038 40.32 9.93 15.22
CA PHE A 1038 41.66 9.42 15.53
C PHE A 1038 42.74 10.39 15.02
N PRO A 1039 42.98 11.53 15.71
CA PRO A 1039 43.88 12.58 15.24
C PRO A 1039 45.35 12.17 15.12
N ASN A 1040 45.74 11.05 15.74
CA ASN A 1040 47.11 10.52 15.73
C ASN A 1040 47.34 9.45 14.64
N LEU A 1041 46.33 9.16 13.80
CA LEU A 1041 46.41 8.14 12.74
C LEU A 1041 46.28 8.79 11.37
N ASP A 1042 46.92 8.20 10.36
CA ASP A 1042 46.67 8.57 8.97
C ASP A 1042 45.25 8.14 8.54
N GLU A 1043 44.77 8.68 7.41
CA GLU A 1043 43.40 8.43 6.97
C GLU A 1043 43.12 6.93 6.70
N ALA A 1044 44.10 6.19 6.18
CA ALA A 1044 43.97 4.77 5.89
C ALA A 1044 43.89 3.93 7.18
N GLN A 1045 44.72 4.23 8.16
CA GLN A 1045 44.76 3.61 9.48
C GLN A 1045 43.49 3.94 10.27
N ALA A 1046 43.03 5.18 10.24
CA ALA A 1046 41.78 5.59 10.88
C ALA A 1046 40.57 4.85 10.30
N LYS A 1047 40.48 4.71 8.97
CA LYS A 1047 39.44 3.91 8.30
C LYS A 1047 39.54 2.42 8.68
N ALA A 1048 40.76 1.87 8.77
CA ALA A 1048 40.98 0.48 9.19
C ALA A 1048 40.50 0.23 10.64
N ARG A 1049 40.77 1.15 11.57
CA ARG A 1049 40.31 1.05 12.96
C ARG A 1049 38.79 1.13 13.07
N ILE A 1050 38.14 1.99 12.30
CA ILE A 1050 36.68 2.02 12.25
C ILE A 1050 36.11 0.69 11.74
N LYS A 1051 36.72 0.09 10.72
CA LYS A 1051 36.32 -1.22 10.19
C LYS A 1051 36.52 -2.34 11.21
N GLU A 1052 37.56 -2.28 12.02
CA GLU A 1052 37.80 -3.22 13.13
C GLU A 1052 36.68 -3.14 14.18
N ILE A 1053 36.30 -1.92 14.59
CA ILE A 1053 35.16 -1.69 15.50
C ILE A 1053 33.86 -2.22 14.90
N GLN A 1054 33.58 -1.94 13.63
CA GLN A 1054 32.39 -2.46 12.95
C GLN A 1054 32.36 -3.99 12.92
N THR A 1055 33.50 -4.63 12.66
CA THR A 1055 33.59 -6.09 12.60
C THR A 1055 33.31 -6.69 13.98
N TRP A 1056 33.87 -6.10 15.03
CA TRP A 1056 33.58 -6.53 16.41
C TRP A 1056 32.12 -6.30 16.83
N LEU A 1057 31.52 -5.16 16.46
CA LEU A 1057 30.09 -4.92 16.74
C LEU A 1057 29.17 -5.91 16.02
N LYS A 1058 29.59 -6.44 14.86
CA LYS A 1058 28.92 -7.54 14.17
C LYS A 1058 29.15 -8.88 14.89
N GLU A 1059 30.35 -9.16 15.39
CA GLU A 1059 30.69 -10.37 16.15
C GLU A 1059 29.90 -10.50 17.47
N ILE A 1060 29.68 -9.38 18.18
CA ILE A 1060 28.84 -9.34 19.39
C ILE A 1060 27.39 -9.73 19.09
N GLN A 1061 27.01 -9.79 17.82
CA GLN A 1061 25.63 -9.92 17.39
C GLN A 1061 24.79 -8.81 18.04
N SER A 1062 25.25 -7.56 18.04
CA SER A 1062 24.42 -6.42 18.49
C SER A 1062 23.11 -6.29 17.68
N ALA A 1063 23.06 -6.93 16.51
CA ALA A 1063 21.87 -7.13 15.71
C ALA A 1063 20.90 -8.20 16.28
N SER A 1064 21.30 -9.10 17.17
CA SER A 1064 20.42 -10.06 17.86
C SER A 1064 19.67 -9.45 19.04
N PHE A 1065 20.09 -8.27 19.51
CA PHE A 1065 19.43 -7.59 20.63
C PHE A 1065 17.97 -7.27 20.31
N GLU A 1066 17.10 -7.73 21.22
CA GLU A 1066 15.67 -7.51 21.18
C GLU A 1066 15.35 -6.06 21.61
N ARG A 1067 14.64 -5.34 20.74
CA ARG A 1067 14.30 -3.93 20.93
C ARG A 1067 12.81 -3.82 21.23
N VAL A 1068 12.48 -3.24 22.37
CA VAL A 1068 11.10 -3.09 22.85
C VAL A 1068 10.78 -1.61 23.12
N PRO A 1069 9.49 -1.20 23.12
CA PRO A 1069 9.08 0.11 23.57
C PRO A 1069 9.61 0.46 24.97
N LEU A 1070 9.77 1.75 25.29
CA LEU A 1070 10.28 2.18 26.60
C LEU A 1070 9.42 1.67 27.76
N GLU A 1071 8.12 1.66 27.55
CA GLU A 1071 7.07 1.29 28.52
C GLU A 1071 6.87 -0.23 28.63
N ALA A 1072 7.41 -1.02 27.70
CA ALA A 1072 7.26 -2.46 27.73
C ALA A 1072 8.09 -3.08 28.86
N GLU A 1073 7.48 -3.89 29.71
CA GLU A 1073 8.17 -4.67 30.75
C GLU A 1073 8.09 -6.14 30.37
N GLN A 1074 9.22 -6.87 30.35
CA GLN A 1074 9.24 -8.27 29.95
C GLN A 1074 10.35 -9.02 30.69
N LEU A 1075 10.11 -10.29 31.00
CA LEU A 1075 11.09 -11.19 31.61
C LEU A 1075 12.07 -11.75 30.58
N ASP A 1076 13.30 -11.98 31.02
CA ASP A 1076 14.31 -12.67 30.22
C ASP A 1076 13.86 -14.11 29.90
N SER A 1077 14.24 -14.61 28.72
CA SER A 1077 13.84 -15.94 28.21
C SER A 1077 14.15 -17.09 29.18
N ASP A 1078 15.28 -17.03 29.89
CA ASP A 1078 15.64 -18.02 30.91
C ASP A 1078 14.65 -18.07 32.08
N VAL A 1079 14.14 -16.91 32.50
CA VAL A 1079 13.15 -16.80 33.58
C VAL A 1079 11.79 -17.30 33.10
N VAL A 1080 11.41 -16.99 31.86
CA VAL A 1080 10.18 -17.49 31.25
C VAL A 1080 10.18 -19.01 31.20
N ARG A 1081 11.30 -19.64 30.84
CA ARG A 1081 11.44 -21.11 30.87
C ARG A 1081 11.27 -21.70 32.28
N LEU A 1082 11.76 -21.02 33.32
CA LEU A 1082 11.55 -21.47 34.71
C LEU A 1082 10.07 -21.36 35.12
N ILE A 1083 9.36 -20.33 34.64
CA ILE A 1083 7.92 -20.17 34.86
C ILE A 1083 7.15 -21.29 34.17
N GLU A 1084 7.51 -21.65 32.94
CA GLU A 1084 6.91 -22.76 32.19
C GLU A 1084 7.08 -24.10 32.93
N GLN A 1085 8.32 -24.43 33.34
CA GLN A 1085 8.59 -25.65 34.11
C GLN A 1085 7.83 -25.71 35.43
N ALA A 1086 7.69 -24.56 36.11
CA ALA A 1086 6.90 -24.47 37.34
C ALA A 1086 5.39 -24.63 37.08
N ALA A 1087 4.89 -24.14 35.94
CA ALA A 1087 3.51 -24.30 35.52
C ALA A 1087 3.19 -25.79 35.22
N ASP A 1088 4.07 -26.49 34.51
CA ASP A 1088 3.91 -27.93 34.22
C ASP A 1088 3.82 -28.76 35.51
N GLN A 1089 4.71 -28.48 36.47
CA GLN A 1089 4.72 -29.14 37.78
C GLN A 1089 3.45 -28.82 38.59
N ALA A 1090 2.98 -27.57 38.55
CA ALA A 1090 1.76 -27.16 39.22
C ALA A 1090 0.52 -27.82 38.61
N SER A 1091 0.45 -27.90 37.29
CA SER A 1091 -0.64 -28.54 36.56
C SER A 1091 -0.72 -30.04 36.87
N ALA A 1092 0.43 -30.73 36.89
CA ALA A 1092 0.52 -32.15 37.23
C ALA A 1092 0.14 -32.48 38.70
N SER A 1093 0.17 -31.49 39.59
CA SER A 1093 -0.11 -31.65 41.03
C SER A 1093 -1.44 -31.04 41.48
N GLU A 1094 -2.22 -30.43 40.57
CA GLU A 1094 -3.50 -29.81 40.92
C GLU A 1094 -4.56 -30.89 41.23
N PRO A 1095 -5.21 -30.85 42.42
CA PRO A 1095 -6.24 -31.82 42.75
C PRO A 1095 -7.54 -31.56 41.96
N PRO A 1096 -8.34 -32.62 41.73
CA PRO A 1096 -9.57 -32.51 40.95
C PRO A 1096 -10.57 -31.53 41.59
N THR A 1097 -11.34 -30.86 40.74
CA THR A 1097 -12.37 -29.92 41.17
C THR A 1097 -13.60 -30.64 41.71
N ILE A 1098 -14.24 -30.04 42.72
CA ILE A 1098 -15.47 -30.48 43.36
C ILE A 1098 -16.53 -29.40 43.16
N ASN A 1099 -17.66 -29.79 42.59
CA ASN A 1099 -18.79 -28.89 42.39
C ASN A 1099 -19.56 -28.69 43.70
N LYS A 1100 -19.75 -27.43 44.11
CA LYS A 1100 -20.53 -27.05 45.30
C LYS A 1100 -21.64 -26.08 44.94
N THR A 1101 -22.82 -26.29 45.50
CA THR A 1101 -23.97 -25.39 45.32
C THR A 1101 -23.92 -24.26 46.34
N LEU A 1102 -23.99 -23.01 45.85
CA LEU A 1102 -24.06 -21.79 46.65
C LEU A 1102 -25.38 -21.06 46.33
N ASN A 1103 -26.01 -20.49 47.37
CA ASN A 1103 -27.27 -19.75 47.26
C ASN A 1103 -27.05 -18.25 47.52
N GLY A 1104 -27.93 -17.41 46.98
CA GLY A 1104 -27.94 -15.98 47.33
C GLY A 1104 -26.78 -15.17 46.74
N ILE A 1105 -26.31 -15.56 45.56
CA ILE A 1105 -25.21 -14.88 44.86
C ILE A 1105 -25.76 -13.62 44.16
N PRO A 1106 -25.23 -12.41 44.46
CA PRO A 1106 -25.64 -11.19 43.77
C PRO A 1106 -25.07 -11.11 42.35
N ARG A 1107 -25.70 -10.32 41.47
CA ARG A 1107 -25.23 -10.07 40.09
C ARG A 1107 -23.79 -9.56 40.00
N SER A 1108 -23.34 -8.78 40.98
CA SER A 1108 -21.95 -8.26 41.03
C SER A 1108 -20.91 -9.36 41.26
N ALA A 1109 -21.30 -10.52 41.80
CA ALA A 1109 -20.42 -11.65 42.04
C ALA A 1109 -20.34 -12.64 40.86
N LEU A 1110 -20.99 -12.31 39.73
CA LEU A 1110 -20.97 -13.11 38.51
C LEU A 1110 -20.35 -12.32 37.36
N LEU A 1111 -19.58 -13.00 36.53
CA LEU A 1111 -19.05 -12.48 35.28
C LEU A 1111 -19.43 -13.43 34.14
N LYS A 1112 -20.30 -12.96 33.23
CA LYS A 1112 -20.53 -13.67 31.97
C LYS A 1112 -19.29 -13.49 31.07
N PRO A 1113 -18.80 -14.54 30.39
CA PRO A 1113 -17.64 -14.44 29.49
C PRO A 1113 -17.77 -13.32 28.44
N SER A 1114 -18.95 -13.19 27.82
CA SER A 1114 -19.26 -12.13 26.87
C SER A 1114 -19.10 -10.72 27.45
N ASP A 1115 -19.26 -10.56 28.77
CA ASP A 1115 -19.18 -9.28 29.45
C ASP A 1115 -17.76 -8.87 29.86
N ALA A 1116 -16.78 -9.77 29.70
CA ALA A 1116 -15.40 -9.55 30.13
C ALA A 1116 -14.86 -8.22 29.61
N GLN A 1117 -15.04 -7.94 28.32
CA GLN A 1117 -14.50 -6.73 27.69
C GLN A 1117 -15.06 -5.42 28.27
N TRP A 1118 -16.26 -5.41 28.85
CA TRP A 1118 -16.89 -4.21 29.42
C TRP A 1118 -16.70 -4.09 30.93
N ARG A 1119 -16.51 -5.20 31.65
CA ARG A 1119 -16.30 -5.21 33.10
C ARG A 1119 -14.83 -5.13 33.52
N LEU A 1120 -13.92 -5.65 32.71
CA LEU A 1120 -12.53 -5.89 33.12
C LEU A 1120 -11.54 -4.80 32.69
N GLN A 1121 -12.00 -3.72 32.07
CA GLN A 1121 -11.16 -2.69 31.45
C GLN A 1121 -10.25 -1.93 32.44
N SER A 1122 -10.62 -1.84 33.71
CA SER A 1122 -9.89 -1.06 34.71
C SER A 1122 -8.89 -1.86 35.56
N GLN A 1123 -8.70 -3.15 35.26
CA GLN A 1123 -7.75 -3.98 36.00
C GLN A 1123 -6.30 -3.55 35.73
N LYS A 1124 -5.46 -3.63 36.77
CA LYS A 1124 -4.02 -3.43 36.68
C LYS A 1124 -3.29 -4.75 36.86
N PHE A 1125 -2.31 -4.99 36.00
CA PHE A 1125 -1.51 -6.20 35.96
C PHE A 1125 -0.04 -5.89 36.23
N ALA A 1126 0.67 -6.85 36.81
CA ALA A 1126 2.11 -6.82 37.06
C ALA A 1126 2.76 -8.13 36.62
N ILE A 1127 4.06 -8.08 36.33
CA ILE A 1127 4.84 -9.26 35.96
C ILE A 1127 4.81 -10.31 37.08
N GLY A 1128 4.60 -11.57 36.70
CA GLY A 1128 4.54 -12.72 37.59
C GLY A 1128 3.16 -12.99 38.18
N GLU A 1129 2.18 -12.09 37.99
CA GLU A 1129 0.81 -12.32 38.45
C GLU A 1129 0.14 -13.48 37.68
N ARG A 1130 -0.71 -14.22 38.39
CA ARG A 1130 -1.51 -15.31 37.84
C ARG A 1130 -2.84 -14.78 37.32
N ILE A 1131 -3.20 -15.23 36.12
CA ILE A 1131 -4.44 -14.84 35.45
C ILE A 1131 -5.25 -16.07 35.05
N ILE A 1132 -6.50 -15.84 34.70
CA ILE A 1132 -7.34 -16.80 33.99
C ILE A 1132 -7.99 -16.11 32.79
N TYR A 1133 -8.00 -16.80 31.65
CA TYR A 1133 -8.72 -16.37 30.45
C TYR A 1133 -10.21 -16.53 30.65
N VAL A 1134 -10.99 -15.45 30.54
CA VAL A 1134 -12.43 -15.47 30.85
C VAL A 1134 -13.32 -15.10 29.68
N ALA A 1135 -12.76 -14.61 28.57
CA ALA A 1135 -13.54 -14.38 27.36
C ALA A 1135 -13.93 -15.72 26.71
N ASP A 1136 -15.09 -15.73 26.06
CA ASP A 1136 -15.62 -16.85 25.27
C ASP A 1136 -15.17 -16.85 23.80
N SER A 1137 -14.49 -15.79 23.39
CA SER A 1137 -13.95 -15.60 22.04
C SER A 1137 -12.46 -15.28 22.07
N GLY A 1138 -11.75 -15.67 21.00
CA GLY A 1138 -10.34 -15.32 20.76
C GLY A 1138 -9.38 -16.51 20.71
N LYS A 1139 -8.08 -16.18 20.78
CA LYS A 1139 -6.98 -17.13 20.51
C LYS A 1139 -6.76 -18.20 21.57
N VAL A 1140 -7.27 -17.98 22.78
CA VAL A 1140 -6.94 -18.79 23.96
C VAL A 1140 -8.19 -19.54 24.41
N PRO A 1141 -8.10 -20.83 24.75
CA PRO A 1141 -9.23 -21.55 25.32
C PRO A 1141 -9.74 -20.90 26.62
N ILE A 1142 -11.07 -20.89 26.79
CA ILE A 1142 -11.71 -20.33 27.98
C ILE A 1142 -11.31 -21.10 29.24
N ALA A 1143 -11.17 -20.36 30.36
CA ALA A 1143 -10.75 -20.86 31.65
C ALA A 1143 -9.29 -21.38 31.72
N SER A 1144 -8.49 -21.15 30.68
CA SER A 1144 -7.05 -21.39 30.73
C SER A 1144 -6.35 -20.45 31.69
N LYS A 1145 -5.52 -21.01 32.57
CA LYS A 1145 -4.70 -20.23 33.50
C LYS A 1145 -3.35 -19.92 32.89
N GLY A 1146 -2.78 -18.79 33.28
CA GLY A 1146 -1.47 -18.36 32.81
C GLY A 1146 -0.77 -17.42 33.76
N THR A 1147 0.49 -17.13 33.45
CA THR A 1147 1.35 -16.22 34.21
C THR A 1147 1.79 -15.09 33.30
N VAL A 1148 1.63 -13.85 33.76
CA VAL A 1148 2.08 -12.65 33.03
C VAL A 1148 3.60 -12.60 33.04
N VAL A 1149 4.23 -12.65 31.88
CA VAL A 1149 5.69 -12.57 31.70
C VAL A 1149 6.12 -11.28 31.00
N GLY A 1150 5.19 -10.57 30.38
CA GLY A 1150 5.41 -9.27 29.77
C GLY A 1150 4.15 -8.41 29.74
N LEU A 1151 4.36 -7.11 29.63
CA LEU A 1151 3.37 -6.03 29.67
C LEU A 1151 3.78 -4.98 28.66
N THR A 1152 2.91 -4.74 27.67
CA THR A 1152 3.10 -3.66 26.70
C THR A 1152 1.87 -2.77 26.69
N GLN A 1153 2.04 -1.50 27.08
CA GLN A 1153 0.95 -0.53 27.05
C GLN A 1153 0.87 0.16 25.68
N THR A 1154 -0.25 0.00 24.99
CA THR A 1154 -0.56 0.75 23.76
C THR A 1154 -1.47 1.95 24.06
N THR A 1155 -1.77 2.76 23.05
CA THR A 1155 -2.63 3.95 23.16
C THR A 1155 -4.06 3.63 23.62
N ARG A 1156 -4.59 2.46 23.25
CA ARG A 1156 -5.95 2.02 23.58
C ARG A 1156 -6.01 0.92 24.64
N GLU A 1157 -5.03 0.02 24.64
CA GLU A 1157 -5.12 -1.23 25.41
C GLU A 1157 -3.78 -1.62 26.04
N THR A 1158 -3.85 -2.33 27.17
CA THR A 1158 -2.69 -3.01 27.75
C THR A 1158 -2.64 -4.45 27.22
N TRP A 1159 -1.53 -4.79 26.58
CA TRP A 1159 -1.22 -6.12 26.09
C TRP A 1159 -0.38 -6.86 27.13
N LEU A 1160 -0.72 -8.12 27.34
CA LEU A 1160 -0.07 -9.00 28.30
C LEU A 1160 0.58 -10.14 27.53
N ASP A 1161 1.87 -10.35 27.71
CA ASP A 1161 2.53 -11.57 27.28
C ASP A 1161 2.33 -12.61 28.38
N ILE A 1162 1.67 -13.72 28.03
CA ILE A 1162 1.22 -14.72 28.99
C ILE A 1162 1.77 -16.07 28.58
N VAL A 1163 2.39 -16.78 29.54
CA VAL A 1163 2.63 -18.22 29.41
C VAL A 1163 1.45 -18.94 30.04
N PHE A 1164 0.69 -19.65 29.21
CA PHE A 1164 -0.42 -20.47 29.67
C PHE A 1164 0.06 -21.84 30.14
N ASP A 1165 -0.67 -22.42 31.09
CA ASP A 1165 -0.36 -23.74 31.66
C ASP A 1165 -0.68 -24.89 30.68
N ILE A 1166 -1.32 -24.59 29.56
CA ILE A 1166 -1.68 -25.55 28.51
C ILE A 1166 -1.15 -25.09 27.16
N SER A 1167 -0.86 -26.03 26.27
CA SER A 1167 -0.54 -25.75 24.88
C SER A 1167 -1.80 -25.62 24.02
N PHE A 1168 -1.76 -24.76 23.02
CA PHE A 1168 -2.86 -24.56 22.07
C PHE A 1168 -2.36 -23.99 20.74
N MET A 1169 -3.20 -24.10 19.71
CA MET A 1169 -2.83 -23.88 18.30
C MET A 1169 -2.26 -22.49 18.00
N SER A 1170 -2.79 -21.45 18.65
CA SER A 1170 -2.43 -20.06 18.40
C SER A 1170 -1.26 -19.56 19.24
N GLY A 1171 -0.66 -20.43 20.06
CA GLY A 1171 0.52 -20.08 20.85
C GLY A 1171 1.77 -19.92 20.00
N THR A 1172 2.80 -19.34 20.60
CA THR A 1172 4.16 -19.29 20.07
C THR A 1172 5.13 -19.96 21.05
N SER A 1173 6.28 -20.40 20.52
CA SER A 1173 7.39 -20.93 21.30
C SER A 1173 8.50 -19.88 21.42
N LEU A 1174 9.11 -19.75 22.60
CA LEU A 1174 10.29 -18.91 22.81
C LEU A 1174 11.54 -19.52 22.16
N GLY A 1175 11.78 -19.16 20.91
CA GLY A 1175 13.00 -19.54 20.17
C GLY A 1175 13.06 -21.01 19.72
N ALA A 1176 14.02 -21.30 18.85
CA ALA A 1176 14.11 -22.53 18.05
C ALA A 1176 14.38 -23.85 18.82
N MET A 1177 14.23 -23.90 20.15
CA MET A 1177 14.63 -25.06 20.97
C MET A 1177 13.57 -25.54 21.99
N VAL A 1178 12.29 -25.21 21.84
CA VAL A 1178 11.23 -25.67 22.78
C VAL A 1178 10.10 -26.41 22.03
N CYS A 1179 9.59 -27.49 22.64
CA CYS A 1179 8.61 -28.41 22.05
C CYS A 1179 7.13 -28.03 22.29
N LEU A 1180 6.81 -27.03 23.12
CA LEU A 1180 5.44 -26.70 23.50
C LEU A 1180 5.07 -25.25 23.14
N VAL A 1181 3.85 -25.10 22.63
CA VAL A 1181 3.30 -23.87 22.06
C VAL A 1181 2.28 -23.30 23.06
N SER A 1182 2.73 -22.46 24.00
CA SER A 1182 1.95 -22.04 25.18
C SER A 1182 1.95 -20.52 25.45
N MET A 1183 2.80 -19.75 24.76
CA MET A 1183 2.90 -18.31 24.96
C MET A 1183 2.00 -17.55 23.99
N VAL A 1184 1.23 -16.58 24.49
CA VAL A 1184 0.42 -15.68 23.65
C VAL A 1184 0.40 -14.28 24.24
N THR A 1185 0.46 -13.29 23.37
CA THR A 1185 0.15 -11.90 23.71
C THR A 1185 -1.36 -11.70 23.63
N ALA A 1186 -1.97 -11.26 24.72
CA ALA A 1186 -3.42 -11.11 24.86
C ALA A 1186 -3.80 -9.76 25.46
N ILE A 1187 -4.99 -9.27 25.10
CA ILE A 1187 -5.53 -8.01 25.64
C ILE A 1187 -5.97 -8.23 27.09
N SER A 1188 -5.59 -7.28 27.95
CA SER A 1188 -5.85 -7.29 29.40
C SER A 1188 -7.33 -7.43 29.79
N ASN A 1189 -8.27 -6.84 29.04
CA ASN A 1189 -9.71 -6.88 29.35
C ASN A 1189 -10.37 -8.26 29.09
N ARG A 1190 -9.61 -9.25 28.60
CA ARG A 1190 -10.05 -10.65 28.48
C ARG A 1190 -9.53 -11.55 29.59
N GLN A 1191 -8.66 -11.02 30.44
CA GLN A 1191 -8.04 -11.74 31.55
C GLN A 1191 -8.64 -11.30 32.88
N LEU A 1192 -8.92 -12.27 33.76
CA LEU A 1192 -9.25 -12.00 35.14
C LEU A 1192 -8.02 -12.24 36.01
N ARG A 1193 -7.61 -11.22 36.78
CA ARG A 1193 -6.49 -11.33 37.70
C ARG A 1193 -6.87 -12.15 38.92
N LEU A 1194 -6.21 -13.28 39.16
CA LEU A 1194 -6.55 -14.15 40.29
C LEU A 1194 -6.05 -13.54 41.61
N LEU A 1195 -6.92 -13.54 42.62
CA LEU A 1195 -6.57 -13.18 44.00
C LEU A 1195 -5.92 -14.41 44.67
N LEU A 1196 -4.70 -14.27 45.18
CA LEU A 1196 -3.86 -15.35 45.76
C LEU A 1196 -3.97 -15.49 47.28
#